data_AF-A0A7G9S0T3-F1
#
_entry.id   AF-A0A7G9S0T3-F1
#
_cell.length_a   1.000
_cell.length_b   1.000
_cell.length_c   1.000
_cell.angle_alpha   90.00
_cell.angle_beta   90.00
_cell.angle_gamma   90.00
#
_symmetry.space_group_name_H-M   'P 1'
#
loop_
_entity.id
_entity.type
_entity.pdbx_description
1 polymer ?
#
loop_
_entity_poly.entity_id
_entity_poly.type
_entity_poly.pdbx_seq_one_letter_code
_entity_poly.pdbx_strand_id
1 'polypeptide(L)'
;MCPIIPEYKELNSQQESQMWNTISSDKYDWEDNYLEKRLLGLLPSERHFFNDRNQQLSKSHQEQNRIVDEINQNIGRINRNLKENFNQYVRSVSNLYSKLYSYKDVKEDYSNEEVINEALKFNKVFLITGVGGIGKSEYMFELSQKINEYGFEVLTVYGKYIEQISSAVFNEIIKISEEKRFFLLVDAINELSDETRLQVLEFIDKNEGNMNLRIILTYRDYSLPKHEIDSIKSKVTDLEIFSGVSSEDAIEKISEKYNLDLTMHEHFIVNNNPYHYSLAIKVLSKNFLVNPDRKPLIKGTHLYEKMIQISLGKPRWSQTKKVIMEMISINSKVLTFTQLKEILGGEFSRYIIEMGQKNFIVTYSDKENQYILFKNESLCDYLIARSIMGKIKELTSDESVKLLKQLLINFHSVSRALIIMIFEKCENEINDALFIIMETGLIESLTLDMFNELELSAENMRIIKDRLTHNMTVKDLIREIGGYHSNPFNCVNHINMQLFEDANSVYSLEYQRYEVSSIRSRLKIWIRSIVRYEYSSIYIEEKFWFAFWISSLPNGNIRYLARKLIFEVAKLNSEYCDVLIDSYFRVEDDYIKEGIIHVLSSLEKDNKKIVEFFQQINNETLLNINCIQWIQLYLYGYKRLTNETKIDISEFRDKQNDDTIFDFLSVVGFDFKYDYRLLNMDVYNIDKYNIHFRTQFLSEDKVKINKIHQEVHKKMRLNDLDFLKRYVSNNKVKEYYSESGITEQLVDSYDIYLSWQYLFKYFLNKYHIDLHDIEKKRVFESDMKNNLYKALDLSISNLEGSLACNYYLNTFDKYNERELCFDSYENDVYNESVVLYYPISVYNEEIDSLDKKIIKKIYIPKIKTDEWAEDFKLSIANFRELIAPVKFKGEEWRLIYGSIKRREKDKKSGKLVWSDEYILNLAVDEKYTLSNNPSNDRMYTIETPTINDDVINISIYDTSRTCSLRSTNEFRNEFVETNFNVPSTRLVKIFDLKYSLHNNSWKNNSGEDVILVNNNKSYWYNDGITGSLFMKDKYFKVLEKKCKLKYFGFCERFYGDKGYNNESALQIELYLDGTENYYKHYERPNRDKPNLPNSKQNRQEGIDDNQMEEYYKKLNDLEYTNE
;
A
#
# COMPACT_ATOMS: atom_id res chain seq x y z
N MET A 1 37.93 -43.71 -14.16
CA MET A 1 37.90 -42.50 -15.00
C MET A 1 37.07 -41.47 -14.25
N CYS A 2 37.66 -40.33 -13.85
CA CYS A 2 36.86 -39.21 -13.36
C CYS A 2 36.02 -38.71 -14.54
N PRO A 3 34.71 -38.40 -14.36
CA PRO A 3 33.94 -37.77 -15.40
C PRO A 3 34.59 -36.43 -15.74
N ILE A 4 34.92 -36.22 -17.02
CA ILE A 4 35.37 -34.92 -17.52
C ILE A 4 34.19 -33.97 -17.31
N ILE A 5 34.37 -32.96 -16.46
CA ILE A 5 33.38 -31.92 -16.23
C ILE A 5 33.30 -31.09 -17.52
N PRO A 6 32.12 -30.87 -18.10
CA PRO A 6 31.97 -30.00 -19.28
C PRO A 6 32.53 -28.60 -19.03
N GLU A 7 33.21 -28.02 -20.02
CA GLU A 7 33.89 -26.72 -19.88
C GLU A 7 32.90 -25.60 -19.50
N TYR A 8 31.67 -25.63 -20.03
CA TYR A 8 30.66 -24.62 -19.64
C TYR A 8 30.27 -24.69 -18.15
N LYS A 9 30.28 -25.88 -17.53
CA LYS A 9 29.95 -26.02 -16.09
C LYS A 9 31.05 -25.48 -15.19
N GLU A 10 32.30 -25.68 -15.61
CA GLU A 10 33.45 -25.10 -14.92
C GLU A 10 33.39 -23.57 -15.02
N LEU A 11 33.15 -23.04 -16.22
CA LEU A 11 33.01 -21.61 -16.43
C LEU A 11 31.84 -21.02 -15.62
N ASN A 12 30.67 -21.66 -15.63
CA ASN A 12 29.51 -21.21 -14.87
C ASN A 12 29.80 -21.19 -13.35
N SER A 13 30.47 -22.22 -12.82
CA SER A 13 30.84 -22.29 -11.40
C SER A 13 31.83 -21.19 -10.99
N GLN A 14 32.77 -20.84 -11.87
CA GLN A 14 33.70 -19.74 -11.66
C GLN A 14 32.96 -18.39 -11.61
N GLN A 15 32.07 -18.16 -12.57
CA GLN A 15 31.25 -16.93 -12.66
C GLN A 15 30.31 -16.78 -11.45
N GLU A 16 29.64 -17.85 -11.03
CA GLU A 16 28.77 -17.85 -9.83
C GLU A 16 29.55 -17.52 -8.55
N SER A 17 30.73 -18.12 -8.38
CA SER A 17 31.58 -17.87 -7.21
C SER A 17 32.03 -16.41 -7.11
N GLN A 18 32.33 -15.78 -8.25
CA GLN A 18 32.70 -14.37 -8.30
C GLN A 18 31.50 -13.45 -8.02
N MET A 19 30.31 -13.80 -8.50
CA MET A 19 29.11 -13.01 -8.29
C MET A 19 28.64 -13.06 -6.82
N TRP A 20 28.67 -14.22 -6.16
CA TRP A 20 28.32 -14.38 -4.74
C TRP A 20 29.05 -13.41 -3.81
N ASN A 21 30.31 -13.09 -4.11
CA ASN A 21 31.12 -12.16 -3.33
C ASN A 21 30.73 -10.68 -3.52
N THR A 22 29.83 -10.37 -4.46
CA THR A 22 29.45 -9.01 -4.84
C THR A 22 27.99 -8.63 -4.58
N ILE A 23 27.14 -9.60 -4.22
CA ILE A 23 25.70 -9.41 -3.96
C ILE A 23 25.48 -8.67 -2.63
N SER A 24 24.42 -7.85 -2.57
CA SER A 24 24.03 -7.11 -1.37
C SER A 24 23.51 -8.04 -0.26
N SER A 25 23.71 -7.68 1.02
CA SER A 25 23.12 -8.41 2.14
C SER A 25 21.65 -8.05 2.37
N ASP A 26 21.22 -6.86 1.96
CA ASP A 26 19.82 -6.41 2.07
C ASP A 26 19.07 -6.84 0.81
N LYS A 27 18.04 -7.68 0.97
CA LYS A 27 17.19 -8.18 -0.12
C LYS A 27 15.89 -7.39 -0.21
N TYR A 28 15.61 -6.88 -1.41
CA TYR A 28 14.36 -6.22 -1.77
C TYR A 28 13.64 -7.06 -2.82
N ASP A 29 12.31 -6.93 -2.87
CA ASP A 29 11.52 -7.60 -3.91
C ASP A 29 11.68 -6.86 -5.25
N TRP A 30 11.61 -7.59 -6.37
CA TRP A 30 11.64 -6.99 -7.71
C TRP A 30 10.27 -6.38 -8.06
N GLU A 31 10.25 -5.23 -8.74
CA GLU A 31 8.99 -4.52 -9.08
C GLU A 31 8.15 -5.33 -10.08
N ASP A 32 8.79 -6.01 -11.04
CA ASP A 32 8.12 -6.78 -12.08
C ASP A 32 8.26 -8.30 -11.85
N ASN A 33 7.25 -8.87 -11.19
CA ASN A 33 7.13 -10.32 -10.99
C ASN A 33 6.73 -11.09 -12.28
N TYR A 34 6.25 -10.40 -13.31
CA TYR A 34 5.84 -10.99 -14.59
C TYR A 34 7.04 -11.29 -15.49
N LEU A 35 8.03 -10.37 -15.52
CA LEU A 35 9.24 -10.51 -16.33
C LEU A 35 9.93 -11.87 -16.13
N GLU A 36 10.03 -12.32 -14.87
CA GLU A 36 10.62 -13.63 -14.55
C GLU A 36 9.90 -14.79 -15.24
N LYS A 37 8.57 -14.82 -15.19
CA LYS A 37 7.77 -15.89 -15.82
C LYS A 37 7.96 -15.89 -17.33
N ARG A 38 7.95 -14.71 -17.96
CA ARG A 38 8.18 -14.56 -19.40
C ARG A 38 9.56 -15.05 -19.82
N LEU A 39 10.62 -14.67 -19.09
CA LEU A 39 11.99 -15.10 -19.34
C LEU A 39 12.16 -16.62 -19.18
N LEU A 40 11.44 -17.25 -18.26
CA LEU A 40 11.43 -18.72 -18.08
C LEU A 40 10.59 -19.46 -19.13
N GLY A 41 9.76 -18.76 -19.91
CA GLY A 41 8.84 -19.37 -20.87
C GLY A 41 7.67 -20.06 -20.18
N LEU A 42 7.24 -19.46 -19.07
CA LEU A 42 6.10 -19.87 -18.25
C LEU A 42 5.00 -18.84 -18.40
N LEU A 43 3.76 -19.28 -18.14
CA LEU A 43 2.63 -18.37 -18.03
C LEU A 43 2.63 -17.69 -16.65
N PRO A 44 2.37 -16.38 -16.58
CA PRO A 44 2.09 -15.70 -15.32
C PRO A 44 0.83 -16.31 -14.68
N SER A 45 0.68 -16.21 -13.35
CA SER A 45 -0.64 -16.50 -12.77
C SER A 45 -1.63 -15.41 -13.21
N GLU A 46 -2.84 -15.80 -13.60
CA GLU A 46 -3.90 -14.90 -14.10
C GLU A 46 -4.20 -13.75 -13.13
N ARG A 47 -4.09 -14.01 -11.82
CA ARG A 47 -4.44 -13.06 -10.75
C ARG A 47 -3.45 -13.16 -9.60
N HIS A 48 -2.30 -12.49 -9.72
CA HIS A 48 -1.27 -12.40 -8.67
C HIS A 48 -1.67 -11.49 -7.50
N PHE A 49 -2.40 -10.40 -7.76
CA PHE A 49 -2.64 -9.31 -6.79
C PHE A 49 -3.70 -9.59 -5.71
N PHE A 50 -4.50 -10.64 -5.83
CA PHE A 50 -5.55 -10.94 -4.83
C PHE A 50 -4.99 -11.59 -3.56
N ASN A 51 -3.85 -12.29 -3.66
CA ASN A 51 -3.18 -12.84 -2.47
C ASN A 51 -2.64 -11.72 -1.58
N ASP A 52 -2.13 -10.63 -2.15
CA ASP A 52 -1.59 -9.52 -1.38
C ASP A 52 -2.70 -8.77 -0.64
N ARG A 53 -3.94 -8.74 -1.13
CA ARG A 53 -5.10 -8.06 -0.48
C ARG A 53 -5.75 -8.84 0.66
N ASN A 54 -5.22 -10.00 1.05
CA ASN A 54 -5.89 -10.95 1.97
C ASN A 54 -7.33 -11.33 1.53
N GLN A 55 -7.70 -11.08 0.26
CA GLN A 55 -8.96 -11.52 -0.30
C GLN A 55 -8.78 -12.94 -0.82
N GLN A 56 -9.59 -13.88 -0.34
CA GLN A 56 -9.54 -15.25 -0.88
C GLN A 56 -9.89 -15.21 -2.36
N LEU A 57 -8.94 -15.63 -3.20
CA LEU A 57 -9.19 -15.91 -4.62
C LEU A 57 -10.46 -16.74 -4.76
N SER A 58 -11.33 -16.42 -5.73
CA SER A 58 -12.53 -17.22 -5.93
C SER A 58 -12.17 -18.66 -6.28
N LYS A 59 -13.05 -19.63 -6.04
CA LYS A 59 -12.82 -21.03 -6.45
C LYS A 59 -12.51 -21.15 -7.95
N SER A 60 -13.08 -20.26 -8.76
CA SER A 60 -12.79 -20.15 -10.20
C SER A 60 -11.39 -19.62 -10.46
N HIS A 61 -10.93 -18.59 -9.74
CA HIS A 61 -9.59 -18.02 -9.90
C HIS A 61 -8.52 -18.94 -9.32
N GLN A 62 -8.81 -19.63 -8.22
CA GLN A 62 -7.98 -20.71 -7.69
C GLN A 62 -7.87 -21.85 -8.71
N GLU A 63 -8.97 -22.19 -9.39
CA GLU A 63 -8.95 -23.21 -10.44
C GLU A 63 -8.21 -22.72 -11.69
N GLN A 64 -8.37 -21.46 -12.12
CA GLN A 64 -7.59 -20.87 -13.22
C GLN A 64 -6.10 -20.85 -12.90
N ASN A 65 -5.72 -20.36 -11.72
CA ASN A 65 -4.32 -20.39 -11.26
C ASN A 65 -3.80 -21.84 -11.14
N ARG A 66 -4.62 -22.81 -10.69
CA ARG A 66 -4.26 -24.23 -10.71
C ARG A 66 -4.07 -24.76 -12.13
N ILE A 67 -4.94 -24.40 -13.07
CA ILE A 67 -4.81 -24.78 -14.48
C ILE A 67 -3.54 -24.20 -15.07
N VAL A 68 -3.23 -22.93 -14.78
CA VAL A 68 -1.96 -22.29 -15.17
C VAL A 68 -0.77 -22.98 -14.54
N ASP A 69 -0.83 -23.34 -13.26
CA ASP A 69 0.22 -24.09 -12.57
C ASP A 69 0.40 -25.48 -13.19
N GLU A 70 -0.68 -26.16 -13.58
CA GLU A 70 -0.64 -27.43 -14.29
C GLU A 70 -0.08 -27.29 -15.71
N ILE A 71 -0.40 -26.20 -16.43
CA ILE A 71 0.21 -25.86 -17.72
C ILE A 71 1.71 -25.66 -17.53
N ASN A 72 2.12 -24.83 -16.56
CA ASN A 72 3.52 -24.56 -16.24
C ASN A 72 4.27 -25.84 -15.82
N GLN A 73 3.64 -26.74 -15.06
CA GLN A 73 4.21 -28.04 -14.72
C GLN A 73 4.39 -28.94 -15.95
N ASN A 74 3.40 -28.96 -16.86
CA ASN A 74 3.49 -29.73 -18.10
C ASN A 74 4.55 -29.15 -19.06
N ILE A 75 4.64 -27.83 -19.18
CA ILE A 75 5.76 -27.14 -19.85
C ILE A 75 7.08 -27.58 -19.21
N GLY A 76 7.22 -27.50 -17.88
CA GLY A 76 8.42 -27.96 -17.17
C GLY A 76 8.76 -29.45 -17.36
N ARG A 77 7.78 -30.32 -17.66
CA ARG A 77 7.99 -31.74 -18.00
C ARG A 77 8.43 -31.92 -19.45
N ILE A 78 7.78 -31.22 -20.39
CA ILE A 78 8.20 -31.14 -21.81
C ILE A 78 9.68 -30.74 -21.90
N ASN A 79 10.08 -29.79 -21.05
CA ASN A 79 11.41 -29.20 -21.06
C ASN A 79 12.51 -30.14 -20.57
N ARG A 80 12.17 -31.10 -19.69
CA ARG A 80 13.13 -32.05 -19.11
C ARG A 80 13.33 -33.29 -19.98
N ASN A 81 12.30 -33.72 -20.72
CA ASN A 81 12.31 -34.95 -21.52
C ASN A 81 11.83 -34.67 -22.95
N LEU A 82 12.71 -34.17 -23.83
CA LEU A 82 12.35 -33.83 -25.22
C LEU A 82 11.84 -35.02 -26.08
N LYS A 83 12.15 -36.26 -25.70
CA LYS A 83 11.88 -37.46 -26.53
C LYS A 83 10.76 -38.37 -26.00
N GLU A 84 10.49 -38.41 -24.69
CA GLU A 84 9.45 -39.27 -24.11
C GLU A 84 8.18 -38.48 -23.76
N ASN A 85 7.02 -38.89 -24.29
CA ASN A 85 5.71 -38.32 -24.00
C ASN A 85 5.48 -36.84 -24.42
N PHE A 86 6.36 -36.26 -25.26
CA PHE A 86 6.21 -34.89 -25.78
C PHE A 86 4.81 -34.62 -26.35
N ASN A 87 4.34 -35.46 -27.28
CA ASN A 87 3.02 -35.32 -27.89
C ASN A 87 1.86 -35.46 -26.88
N GLN A 88 2.06 -36.23 -25.80
CA GLN A 88 1.06 -36.39 -24.74
C GLN A 88 0.97 -35.13 -23.89
N TYR A 89 2.11 -34.55 -23.49
CA TYR A 89 2.13 -33.32 -22.71
C TYR A 89 1.68 -32.10 -23.52
N VAL A 90 2.03 -31.99 -24.81
CA VAL A 90 1.52 -30.93 -25.69
C VAL A 90 0.00 -31.02 -25.82
N ARG A 91 -0.56 -32.23 -25.99
CA ARG A 91 -2.02 -32.42 -25.96
C ARG A 91 -2.62 -32.08 -24.59
N SER A 92 -1.94 -32.40 -23.50
CA SER A 92 -2.37 -32.03 -22.15
C SER A 92 -2.41 -30.51 -21.96
N VAL A 93 -1.37 -29.80 -22.42
CA VAL A 93 -1.33 -28.32 -22.40
C VAL A 93 -2.47 -27.76 -23.26
N SER A 94 -2.69 -28.28 -24.47
CA SER A 94 -3.79 -27.84 -25.34
C SER A 94 -5.19 -28.10 -24.74
N ASN A 95 -5.38 -29.22 -24.04
CA ASN A 95 -6.64 -29.51 -23.33
C ASN A 95 -6.85 -28.62 -22.10
N LEU A 96 -5.80 -28.42 -21.29
CA LEU A 96 -5.84 -27.50 -20.15
C LEU A 96 -6.07 -26.06 -20.62
N TYR A 97 -5.47 -25.69 -21.75
CA TYR A 97 -5.73 -24.42 -22.42
C TYR A 97 -7.19 -24.29 -22.86
N SER A 98 -7.76 -25.32 -23.51
CA SER A 98 -9.18 -25.30 -23.90
C SER A 98 -10.10 -25.15 -22.68
N LYS A 99 -9.72 -25.75 -21.53
CA LYS A 99 -10.40 -25.57 -20.24
C LYS A 99 -10.24 -24.15 -19.71
N LEU A 100 -9.05 -23.54 -19.81
CA LEU A 100 -8.79 -22.15 -19.43
C LEU A 100 -9.57 -21.16 -20.33
N TYR A 101 -9.60 -21.40 -21.63
CA TYR A 101 -10.31 -20.60 -22.63
C TYR A 101 -11.85 -20.68 -22.51
N SER A 102 -12.37 -21.70 -21.82
CA SER A 102 -13.80 -21.81 -21.52
C SER A 102 -14.29 -20.78 -20.50
N TYR A 103 -13.39 -20.14 -19.75
CA TYR A 103 -13.70 -19.01 -18.88
C TYR A 103 -13.82 -17.74 -19.72
N LYS A 104 -14.98 -17.05 -19.65
CA LYS A 104 -15.29 -15.85 -20.47
C LYS A 104 -14.31 -14.69 -20.26
N ASP A 105 -13.63 -14.65 -19.12
CA ASP A 105 -12.76 -13.55 -18.67
C ASP A 105 -11.33 -13.69 -19.23
N VAL A 106 -10.94 -14.88 -19.71
CA VAL A 106 -9.60 -15.18 -20.24
C VAL A 106 -9.42 -14.71 -21.70
N LYS A 107 -10.51 -14.45 -22.41
CA LYS A 107 -10.49 -14.16 -23.87
C LYS A 107 -9.87 -12.82 -24.24
N GLU A 108 -9.71 -11.90 -23.30
CA GLU A 108 -9.22 -10.53 -23.52
C GLU A 108 -7.98 -10.17 -22.67
N ASP A 109 -7.51 -11.06 -21.79
CA ASP A 109 -6.40 -10.83 -20.85
C ASP A 109 -5.11 -11.61 -21.22
N TYR A 110 -4.09 -11.58 -20.35
CA TYR A 110 -2.71 -12.15 -20.46
C TYR A 110 -2.55 -13.60 -20.98
N SER A 111 -3.64 -14.27 -21.32
CA SER A 111 -3.73 -15.67 -21.72
C SER A 111 -4.51 -15.86 -23.03
N ASN A 112 -4.43 -14.86 -23.92
CA ASN A 112 -4.86 -15.04 -25.30
C ASN A 112 -3.99 -16.09 -26.02
N GLU A 113 -4.50 -16.65 -27.11
CA GLU A 113 -3.84 -17.72 -27.86
C GLU A 113 -2.43 -17.30 -28.35
N GLU A 114 -2.24 -16.02 -28.63
CA GLU A 114 -0.99 -15.44 -29.11
C GLU A 114 0.09 -15.43 -28.02
N VAL A 115 -0.21 -14.94 -26.81
CA VAL A 115 0.72 -14.91 -25.66
C VAL A 115 1.11 -16.33 -25.23
N ILE A 116 0.19 -17.29 -25.33
CA ILE A 116 0.47 -18.69 -24.98
C ILE A 116 1.30 -19.37 -26.08
N ASN A 117 0.98 -19.12 -27.35
CA ASN A 117 1.82 -19.57 -28.47
C ASN A 117 3.22 -18.95 -28.41
N GLU A 118 3.35 -17.72 -27.94
CA GLU A 118 4.63 -17.09 -27.65
C GLU A 118 5.37 -17.74 -26.48
N ALA A 119 4.68 -18.08 -25.38
CA ALA A 119 5.28 -18.74 -24.22
C ALA A 119 5.81 -20.15 -24.58
N LEU A 120 5.13 -20.85 -25.50
CA LEU A 120 5.56 -22.14 -26.02
C LEU A 120 6.81 -22.06 -26.92
N LYS A 121 7.11 -20.88 -27.51
CA LYS A 121 8.34 -20.65 -28.27
C LYS A 121 9.51 -20.49 -27.30
N PHE A 122 10.28 -21.56 -27.12
CA PHE A 122 11.45 -21.51 -26.26
C PHE A 122 12.58 -20.67 -26.88
N ASN A 123 12.76 -20.75 -28.20
CA ASN A 123 13.76 -19.97 -28.92
C ASN A 123 13.37 -18.50 -29.01
N LYS A 124 13.99 -17.70 -28.14
CA LYS A 124 13.88 -16.25 -28.08
C LYS A 124 15.23 -15.68 -27.64
N VAL A 125 15.59 -14.54 -28.23
CA VAL A 125 16.70 -13.70 -27.78
C VAL A 125 16.11 -12.48 -27.10
N PHE A 126 16.29 -12.36 -25.79
CA PHE A 126 15.82 -11.23 -25.01
C PHE A 126 16.92 -10.20 -24.83
N LEU A 127 16.57 -8.91 -24.94
CA LEU A 127 17.42 -7.81 -24.51
C LEU A 127 16.77 -7.07 -23.36
N ILE A 128 17.39 -7.16 -22.19
CA ILE A 128 16.96 -6.45 -20.99
C ILE A 128 17.74 -5.13 -20.89
N THR A 129 17.01 -4.03 -20.94
CA THR A 129 17.52 -2.66 -20.87
C THR A 129 17.28 -2.04 -19.50
N GLY A 130 18.01 -0.98 -19.15
CA GLY A 130 17.78 -0.26 -17.90
C GLY A 130 19.02 0.49 -17.40
N VAL A 131 18.79 1.51 -16.58
CA VAL A 131 19.85 2.41 -16.09
C VAL A 131 20.95 1.70 -15.29
N GLY A 132 22.13 2.31 -15.21
CA GLY A 132 23.24 1.80 -14.41
C GLY A 132 22.87 1.64 -12.92
N GLY A 133 23.25 0.50 -12.31
CA GLY A 133 23.02 0.25 -10.88
C GLY A 133 21.63 -0.27 -10.50
N ILE A 134 20.68 -0.36 -11.44
CA ILE A 134 19.29 -0.77 -11.20
C ILE A 134 19.11 -2.23 -10.71
N GLY A 135 20.18 -3.04 -10.72
CA GLY A 135 20.15 -4.41 -10.21
C GLY A 135 20.16 -5.52 -11.26
N LYS A 136 20.31 -5.21 -12.56
CA LYS A 136 20.31 -6.22 -13.65
C LYS A 136 21.23 -7.43 -13.38
N SER A 137 22.48 -7.21 -12.97
CA SER A 137 23.41 -8.31 -12.70
C SER A 137 22.97 -9.19 -11.53
N GLU A 138 22.37 -8.60 -10.48
CA GLU A 138 21.85 -9.34 -9.32
C GLU A 138 20.60 -10.13 -9.71
N TYR A 139 19.72 -9.53 -10.51
CA TYR A 139 18.57 -10.23 -11.10
C TYR A 139 18.98 -11.40 -11.99
N MET A 140 19.96 -11.22 -12.87
CA MET A 140 20.48 -12.30 -13.73
C MET A 140 21.06 -13.46 -12.91
N PHE A 141 21.69 -13.14 -11.78
CA PHE A 141 22.17 -14.14 -10.82
C PHE A 141 21.02 -14.90 -10.16
N GLU A 142 20.01 -14.21 -9.63
CA GLU A 142 18.85 -14.87 -9.01
C GLU A 142 18.05 -15.70 -10.02
N LEU A 143 17.92 -15.19 -11.25
CA LEU A 143 17.29 -15.91 -12.36
C LEU A 143 18.07 -17.19 -12.70
N SER A 144 19.41 -17.17 -12.71
CA SER A 144 20.22 -18.36 -12.99
C SER A 144 20.04 -19.44 -11.91
N GLN A 145 19.97 -19.04 -10.64
CA GLN A 145 19.69 -19.96 -9.53
C GLN A 145 18.31 -20.60 -9.68
N LYS A 146 17.28 -19.81 -10.01
CA LYS A 146 15.94 -20.32 -10.28
C LYS A 146 15.92 -21.27 -11.48
N ILE A 147 16.57 -20.92 -12.59
CA ILE A 147 16.68 -21.78 -13.78
C ILE A 147 17.30 -23.14 -13.41
N ASN A 148 18.35 -23.14 -12.58
CA ASN A 148 18.95 -24.36 -12.03
C ASN A 148 17.98 -25.17 -11.16
N GLU A 149 17.20 -24.52 -10.29
CA GLU A 149 16.16 -25.18 -9.46
C GLU A 149 15.07 -25.86 -10.30
N TYR A 150 14.72 -25.28 -11.46
CA TYR A 150 13.81 -25.88 -12.43
C TYR A 150 14.43 -27.06 -13.22
N GLY A 151 15.74 -27.26 -13.11
CA GLY A 151 16.48 -28.37 -13.73
C GLY A 151 16.87 -28.14 -15.19
N PHE A 152 16.94 -26.89 -15.64
CA PHE A 152 17.46 -26.54 -16.96
C PHE A 152 19.00 -26.46 -16.96
N GLU A 153 19.62 -26.63 -18.13
CA GLU A 153 21.04 -26.33 -18.29
C GLU A 153 21.21 -24.82 -18.52
N VAL A 154 22.14 -24.19 -17.81
CA VAL A 154 22.39 -22.75 -17.87
C VAL A 154 23.89 -22.45 -17.89
N LEU A 155 24.27 -21.44 -18.68
CA LEU A 155 25.55 -20.76 -18.57
C LEU A 155 25.29 -19.28 -18.36
N THR A 156 25.85 -18.74 -17.28
CA THR A 156 25.84 -17.30 -16.99
C THR A 156 27.22 -16.72 -17.19
N VAL A 157 27.30 -15.70 -18.04
CA VAL A 157 28.53 -14.99 -18.38
C VAL A 157 28.37 -13.53 -17.94
N TYR A 158 29.20 -13.08 -17.00
CA TYR A 158 29.23 -11.68 -16.58
C TYR A 158 30.40 -10.97 -17.27
N GLY A 159 30.11 -9.98 -18.13
CA GLY A 159 31.13 -9.28 -18.93
C GLY A 159 32.29 -8.72 -18.10
N LYS A 160 32.00 -8.14 -16.93
CA LYS A 160 33.01 -7.65 -15.96
C LYS A 160 34.05 -8.67 -15.47
N TYR A 161 33.82 -9.97 -15.65
CA TYR A 161 34.66 -11.04 -15.08
C TYR A 161 35.37 -11.90 -16.13
N ILE A 162 35.11 -11.67 -17.41
CA ILE A 162 35.63 -12.52 -18.48
C ILE A 162 36.06 -11.69 -19.69
N GLU A 163 37.30 -11.93 -20.13
CA GLU A 163 37.84 -11.26 -21.31
C GLU A 163 37.52 -12.02 -22.60
N GLN A 164 37.51 -13.37 -22.54
CA GLN A 164 37.28 -14.25 -23.70
C GLN A 164 36.49 -15.51 -23.32
N ILE A 165 35.61 -15.95 -24.24
CA ILE A 165 34.85 -17.20 -24.12
C ILE A 165 35.44 -18.20 -25.12
N SER A 166 35.87 -19.38 -24.64
CA SER A 166 36.39 -20.44 -25.50
C SER A 166 35.35 -20.90 -26.53
N SER A 167 35.76 -21.06 -27.79
CA SER A 167 34.87 -21.60 -28.84
C SER A 167 34.37 -23.01 -28.54
N ALA A 168 35.10 -23.78 -27.71
CA ALA A 168 34.68 -25.09 -27.24
C ALA A 168 33.39 -25.04 -26.40
N VAL A 169 33.21 -23.99 -25.59
CA VAL A 169 32.00 -23.76 -24.79
C VAL A 169 30.78 -23.60 -25.70
N PHE A 170 30.87 -22.79 -26.76
CA PHE A 170 29.77 -22.63 -27.71
C PHE A 170 29.41 -23.95 -28.43
N ASN A 171 30.41 -24.76 -28.76
CA ASN A 171 30.17 -26.08 -29.37
C ASN A 171 29.49 -27.05 -28.37
N GLU A 172 29.84 -27.02 -27.09
CA GLU A 172 29.17 -27.79 -26.05
C GLU A 172 27.71 -27.36 -25.90
N ILE A 173 27.42 -26.05 -25.90
CA ILE A 173 26.04 -25.52 -25.84
C ILE A 173 25.21 -26.07 -26.99
N ILE A 174 25.72 -26.01 -28.22
CA ILE A 174 25.03 -26.53 -29.41
C ILE A 174 24.72 -28.01 -29.23
N LYS A 175 25.73 -28.82 -28.85
CA LYS A 175 25.55 -30.26 -28.65
C LYS A 175 24.52 -30.59 -27.57
N ILE A 176 24.50 -29.84 -26.47
CA ILE A 176 23.53 -30.05 -25.39
C ILE A 176 22.13 -29.64 -25.85
N SER A 177 22.03 -28.55 -26.62
CA SER A 177 20.76 -28.04 -27.14
C SER A 177 20.09 -28.99 -28.15
N GLU A 178 20.79 -30.01 -28.64
CA GLU A 178 20.17 -31.09 -29.44
C GLU A 178 19.25 -31.99 -28.59
N GLU A 179 19.50 -32.12 -27.28
CA GLU A 179 18.82 -33.08 -26.40
C GLU A 179 18.16 -32.46 -25.16
N LYS A 180 18.54 -31.23 -24.80
CA LYS A 180 18.01 -30.51 -23.64
C LYS A 180 17.80 -29.04 -23.96
N ARG A 181 16.91 -28.38 -23.21
CA ARG A 181 16.79 -26.92 -23.25
C ARG A 181 17.97 -26.27 -22.54
N PHE A 182 18.50 -25.21 -23.14
CA PHE A 182 19.68 -24.49 -22.66
C PHE A 182 19.41 -22.98 -22.55
N PHE A 183 19.83 -22.38 -21.45
CA PHE A 183 19.82 -20.94 -21.22
C PHE A 183 21.23 -20.36 -21.31
N LEU A 184 21.43 -19.38 -22.19
CA LEU A 184 22.64 -18.56 -22.23
C LEU A 184 22.32 -17.16 -21.72
N LEU A 185 22.84 -16.83 -20.54
CA LEU A 185 22.68 -15.55 -19.88
C LEU A 185 23.98 -14.75 -20.07
N VAL A 186 23.93 -13.61 -20.77
CA VAL A 186 25.09 -12.72 -20.97
C VAL A 186 24.79 -11.37 -20.33
N ASP A 187 25.35 -11.13 -19.15
CA ASP A 187 25.21 -9.86 -18.45
C ASP A 187 26.27 -8.85 -18.92
N ALA A 188 25.82 -7.63 -19.21
CA ALA A 188 26.62 -6.51 -19.66
C ALA A 188 27.50 -6.87 -20.87
N ILE A 189 26.87 -7.23 -22.00
CA ILE A 189 27.57 -7.60 -23.24
C ILE A 189 28.58 -6.53 -23.70
N ASN A 190 28.31 -5.26 -23.37
CA ASN A 190 29.20 -4.12 -23.64
C ASN A 190 30.51 -4.13 -22.83
N GLU A 191 30.62 -4.93 -21.77
CA GLU A 191 31.86 -5.09 -20.98
C GLU A 191 32.77 -6.20 -21.52
N LEU A 192 32.29 -7.01 -22.48
CA LEU A 192 33.12 -8.00 -23.17
C LEU A 192 34.07 -7.32 -24.15
N SER A 193 35.22 -7.96 -24.42
CA SER A 193 36.10 -7.55 -25.51
C SER A 193 35.38 -7.57 -26.86
N ASP A 194 35.80 -6.71 -27.79
CA ASP A 194 35.20 -6.60 -29.13
C ASP A 194 35.15 -7.95 -29.86
N GLU A 195 36.25 -8.72 -29.77
CA GLU A 195 36.36 -10.06 -30.35
C GLU A 195 35.32 -11.02 -29.75
N THR A 196 35.18 -11.06 -28.42
CA THR A 196 34.26 -11.97 -27.73
C THR A 196 32.81 -11.57 -27.94
N ARG A 197 32.54 -10.27 -27.96
CA ARG A 197 31.22 -9.72 -28.27
C ARG A 197 30.80 -10.10 -29.69
N LEU A 198 31.69 -9.97 -30.68
CA LEU A 198 31.42 -10.45 -32.03
C LEU A 198 31.16 -11.95 -32.07
N GLN A 199 31.92 -12.76 -31.32
CA GLN A 199 31.67 -14.21 -31.21
C GLN A 199 30.28 -14.53 -30.66
N VAL A 200 29.83 -13.83 -29.60
CA VAL A 200 28.47 -13.99 -29.05
C VAL A 200 27.42 -13.61 -30.10
N LEU A 201 27.61 -12.49 -30.80
CA LEU A 201 26.67 -12.03 -31.82
C LEU A 201 26.63 -12.96 -33.05
N GLU A 202 27.75 -13.55 -33.45
CA GLU A 202 27.80 -14.58 -34.50
C GLU A 202 27.16 -15.89 -34.04
N PHE A 203 27.32 -16.25 -32.77
CA PHE A 203 26.70 -17.44 -32.20
C PHE A 203 25.17 -17.31 -32.22
N ILE A 204 24.64 -16.13 -31.90
CA ILE A 204 23.20 -15.83 -32.00
C ILE A 204 22.72 -16.03 -33.45
N ASP A 205 23.38 -15.42 -34.43
CA ASP A 205 22.97 -15.53 -35.85
C ASP A 205 22.98 -16.99 -36.34
N LYS A 206 24.04 -17.75 -36.00
CA LYS A 206 24.17 -19.16 -36.43
C LYS A 206 23.14 -20.08 -35.77
N ASN A 207 22.49 -19.65 -34.69
CA ASN A 207 21.55 -20.45 -33.91
C ASN A 207 20.12 -19.87 -33.88
N GLU A 208 19.79 -18.95 -34.78
CA GLU A 208 18.43 -18.37 -34.88
C GLU A 208 17.34 -19.45 -35.05
N GLY A 209 17.67 -20.61 -35.64
CA GLY A 209 16.74 -21.74 -35.80
C GLY A 209 16.71 -22.75 -34.64
N ASN A 210 17.50 -22.57 -33.59
CA ASN A 210 17.64 -23.56 -32.52
C ASN A 210 16.48 -23.50 -31.51
N MET A 211 15.50 -24.39 -31.69
CA MET A 211 14.27 -24.44 -30.87
C MET A 211 14.49 -24.71 -29.37
N ASN A 212 15.69 -25.14 -28.96
CA ASN A 212 16.03 -25.51 -27.58
C ASN A 212 17.00 -24.53 -26.91
N LEU A 213 17.32 -23.41 -27.55
CA LEU A 213 18.23 -22.39 -27.03
C LEU A 213 17.46 -21.12 -26.70
N ARG A 214 17.65 -20.59 -25.50
CA ARG A 214 17.14 -19.27 -25.10
C ARG A 214 18.29 -18.40 -24.66
N ILE A 215 18.35 -17.17 -25.17
CA ILE A 215 19.46 -16.24 -24.92
C ILE A 215 18.90 -14.99 -24.27
N ILE A 216 19.51 -14.55 -23.17
CA ILE A 216 19.12 -13.32 -22.47
C ILE A 216 20.36 -12.45 -22.36
N LEU A 217 20.27 -11.26 -22.95
CA LEU A 217 21.34 -10.28 -23.00
C LEU A 217 20.97 -9.09 -22.13
N THR A 218 21.94 -8.54 -21.42
CA THR A 218 21.84 -7.21 -20.81
C THR A 218 22.98 -6.34 -21.32
N TYR A 219 22.79 -5.02 -21.32
CA TYR A 219 23.87 -4.06 -21.53
C TYR A 219 23.71 -2.85 -20.60
N ARG A 220 24.76 -2.05 -20.45
CA ARG A 220 24.69 -0.76 -19.76
C ARG A 220 24.25 0.34 -20.72
N ASP A 221 23.18 1.04 -20.40
CA ASP A 221 22.74 2.16 -21.21
C ASP A 221 23.85 3.21 -21.35
N TYR A 222 24.02 3.74 -22.56
CA TYR A 222 24.98 4.79 -22.96
C TYR A 222 26.48 4.43 -23.01
N SER A 223 26.85 3.16 -22.80
CA SER A 223 28.26 2.73 -22.94
C SER A 223 28.68 2.35 -24.36
N LEU A 224 27.73 2.16 -25.28
CA LEU A 224 27.98 1.76 -26.67
C LEU A 224 27.53 2.84 -27.66
N PRO A 225 28.26 3.04 -28.77
CA PRO A 225 27.80 3.86 -29.88
C PRO A 225 26.43 3.41 -30.41
N LYS A 226 25.61 4.36 -30.87
CA LYS A 226 24.24 4.09 -31.36
C LYS A 226 24.18 2.98 -32.42
N HIS A 227 25.14 2.95 -33.35
CA HIS A 227 25.20 1.94 -34.39
C HIS A 227 25.46 0.51 -33.86
N GLU A 228 26.19 0.35 -32.77
CA GLU A 228 26.41 -0.96 -32.13
C GLU A 228 25.17 -1.43 -31.37
N ILE A 229 24.48 -0.50 -30.71
CA ILE A 229 23.19 -0.79 -30.06
C ILE A 229 22.17 -1.24 -31.11
N ASP A 230 22.10 -0.55 -32.24
CA ASP A 230 21.20 -0.91 -33.34
C ASP A 230 21.55 -2.30 -33.90
N SER A 231 22.84 -2.65 -33.99
CA SER A 231 23.30 -3.98 -34.38
C SER A 231 22.95 -5.09 -33.38
N ILE A 232 22.88 -4.79 -32.08
CA ILE A 232 22.43 -5.76 -31.07
C ILE A 232 20.91 -5.90 -31.16
N LYS A 233 20.17 -4.78 -31.23
CA LYS A 233 18.71 -4.76 -31.34
C LYS A 233 18.19 -5.47 -32.58
N SER A 234 18.92 -5.43 -33.70
CA SER A 234 18.53 -6.15 -34.92
C SER A 234 18.58 -7.68 -34.78
N LYS A 235 19.26 -8.21 -33.75
CA LYS A 235 19.43 -9.65 -33.49
C LYS A 235 18.56 -10.17 -32.34
N VAL A 236 17.70 -9.32 -31.80
CA VAL A 236 16.89 -9.57 -30.61
C VAL A 236 15.45 -9.83 -31.03
N THR A 237 14.82 -10.82 -30.40
CA THR A 237 13.40 -11.15 -30.61
C THR A 237 12.49 -10.25 -29.78
N ASP A 238 12.85 -10.02 -28.52
CA ASP A 238 12.04 -9.30 -27.54
C ASP A 238 12.89 -8.30 -26.74
N LEU A 239 12.39 -7.08 -26.57
CA LEU A 239 13.02 -6.03 -25.76
C LEU A 239 12.22 -5.79 -24.49
N GLU A 240 12.90 -5.84 -23.35
CA GLU A 240 12.31 -5.63 -22.03
C GLU A 240 13.00 -4.48 -21.31
N ILE A 241 12.24 -3.72 -20.52
CA ILE A 241 12.77 -2.66 -19.65
C ILE A 241 12.78 -3.19 -18.23
N PHE A 242 13.96 -3.25 -17.61
CA PHE A 242 14.10 -3.70 -16.24
C PHE A 242 13.71 -2.61 -15.25
N SER A 243 12.63 -2.88 -14.53
CA SER A 243 12.01 -1.94 -13.58
C SER A 243 12.75 -1.77 -12.26
N GLY A 244 13.70 -2.64 -11.92
CA GLY A 244 14.45 -2.57 -10.68
C GLY A 244 13.70 -3.15 -9.47
N VAL A 245 14.11 -2.72 -8.28
CA VAL A 245 13.51 -3.16 -7.01
C VAL A 245 12.23 -2.40 -6.71
N SER A 246 11.29 -3.05 -6.02
CA SER A 246 10.06 -2.40 -5.64
C SER A 246 10.33 -1.26 -4.66
N SER A 247 9.96 -0.04 -5.07
CA SER A 247 10.07 1.14 -4.21
C SER A 247 9.21 0.99 -2.95
N GLU A 248 8.05 0.35 -3.04
CA GLU A 248 7.17 0.15 -1.89
C GLU A 248 7.83 -0.72 -0.80
N ASP A 249 8.34 -1.89 -1.18
CA ASP A 249 9.05 -2.80 -0.27
C ASP A 249 10.28 -2.12 0.34
N ALA A 250 11.05 -1.39 -0.48
CA ALA A 250 12.20 -0.65 -0.01
C ALA A 250 11.84 0.46 0.99
N ILE A 251 10.83 1.27 0.69
CA ILE A 251 10.37 2.36 1.58
C ILE A 251 9.90 1.78 2.91
N GLU A 252 9.17 0.67 2.90
CA GLU A 252 8.70 0.00 4.11
C GLU A 252 9.88 -0.50 4.96
N LYS A 253 10.77 -1.31 4.39
CA LYS A 253 11.95 -1.84 5.09
C LYS A 253 12.87 -0.74 5.61
N ILE A 254 13.06 0.34 4.85
CA ILE A 254 13.91 1.47 5.26
C ILE A 254 13.26 2.27 6.38
N SER A 255 11.97 2.57 6.25
CA SER A 255 11.20 3.31 7.26
C SER A 255 11.17 2.56 8.60
N GLU A 256 10.94 1.26 8.57
CA GLU A 256 10.93 0.40 9.77
C GLU A 256 12.31 0.32 10.44
N LYS A 257 13.38 0.17 9.65
CA LYS A 257 14.73 -0.12 10.18
C LYS A 257 15.47 1.12 10.66
N TYR A 258 15.29 2.26 10.01
CA TYR A 258 16.16 3.42 10.22
C TYR A 258 15.46 4.68 10.71
N ASN A 259 14.13 4.72 10.71
CA ASN A 259 13.35 5.84 11.22
C ASN A 259 13.78 7.20 10.59
N LEU A 260 13.99 7.24 9.27
CA LEU A 260 14.56 8.39 8.52
C LEU A 260 13.50 9.24 7.82
N ASP A 261 13.77 10.52 7.58
CA ASP A 261 13.01 11.34 6.63
C ASP A 261 13.46 11.00 5.21
N LEU A 262 12.58 10.31 4.46
CA LEU A 262 12.86 9.87 3.09
C LEU A 262 12.53 10.94 2.04
N THR A 263 11.83 12.01 2.40
CA THR A 263 11.44 13.07 1.46
C THR A 263 12.65 13.81 0.89
N MET A 264 13.71 13.93 1.68
CA MET A 264 14.99 14.56 1.32
C MET A 264 15.67 13.91 0.11
N HIS A 265 15.38 12.64 -0.13
CA HIS A 265 15.97 11.84 -1.19
C HIS A 265 14.90 11.08 -1.99
N GLU A 266 13.66 11.59 -2.02
CA GLU A 266 12.52 10.96 -2.69
C GLU A 266 12.85 10.59 -4.14
N HIS A 267 13.49 11.49 -4.90
CA HIS A 267 13.89 11.22 -6.28
C HIS A 267 14.86 10.02 -6.41
N PHE A 268 15.69 9.77 -5.39
CA PHE A 268 16.59 8.62 -5.32
C PHE A 268 15.90 7.34 -4.83
N ILE A 269 14.81 7.49 -4.07
CA ILE A 269 14.09 6.39 -3.43
C ILE A 269 12.93 5.88 -4.31
N VAL A 270 12.44 6.67 -5.26
CA VAL A 270 11.30 6.30 -6.13
C VAL A 270 11.78 5.79 -7.51
N ASN A 271 13.08 5.86 -7.81
CA ASN A 271 13.62 5.42 -9.11
C ASN A 271 13.90 3.91 -9.20
N ASN A 272 13.44 3.10 -8.24
CA ASN A 272 13.61 1.64 -8.21
C ASN A 272 15.08 1.15 -8.28
N ASN A 273 16.04 2.02 -7.95
CA ASN A 273 17.46 1.72 -8.05
C ASN A 273 18.04 1.32 -6.67
N PRO A 274 18.38 0.03 -6.46
CA PRO A 274 18.84 -0.46 -5.15
C PRO A 274 20.18 0.15 -4.73
N TYR A 275 21.03 0.54 -5.69
CA TYR A 275 22.26 1.26 -5.39
C TYR A 275 21.94 2.58 -4.69
N HIS A 276 21.00 3.36 -5.23
CA HIS A 276 20.58 4.63 -4.63
C HIS A 276 19.96 4.46 -3.24
N TYR A 277 19.20 3.39 -3.00
CA TYR A 277 18.67 3.08 -1.65
C TYR A 277 19.78 2.81 -0.66
N SER A 278 20.73 1.94 -1.02
CA SER A 278 21.88 1.61 -0.16
C SER A 278 22.73 2.85 0.17
N LEU A 279 22.80 3.79 -0.78
CA LEU A 279 23.50 5.06 -0.62
C LEU A 279 22.75 6.00 0.32
N ALA A 280 21.45 6.20 0.09
CA ALA A 280 20.60 7.04 0.93
C ALA A 280 20.67 6.56 2.39
N ILE A 281 20.48 5.25 2.65
CA ILE A 281 20.57 4.66 4.00
C ILE A 281 21.91 4.97 4.67
N LYS A 282 23.04 4.75 3.98
CA LYS A 282 24.40 4.97 4.56
C LYS A 282 24.67 6.43 4.91
N VAL A 283 24.18 7.36 4.11
CA VAL A 283 24.34 8.80 4.35
C VAL A 283 23.39 9.27 5.46
N LEU A 284 22.14 8.86 5.40
CA LEU A 284 21.09 9.25 6.34
C LEU A 284 21.35 8.69 7.76
N SER A 285 21.65 7.40 7.89
CA SER A 285 21.91 6.74 9.18
C SER A 285 23.05 7.37 9.99
N LYS A 286 24.05 7.96 9.32
CA LYS A 286 25.17 8.65 9.98
C LYS A 286 24.91 10.13 10.25
N ASN A 287 24.12 10.81 9.43
CA ASN A 287 23.85 12.25 9.57
C ASN A 287 22.74 12.54 10.60
N PHE A 288 21.73 11.67 10.73
CA PHE A 288 20.64 11.85 11.72
C PHE A 288 21.07 11.61 13.17
N LEU A 289 22.21 10.94 13.40
CA LEU A 289 22.79 10.80 14.74
C LEU A 289 23.35 12.11 15.33
N VAL A 290 23.34 13.25 14.59
CA VAL A 290 24.14 14.43 14.98
C VAL A 290 23.44 15.81 14.93
N ASN A 291 22.19 16.00 14.45
CA ASN A 291 21.56 17.33 14.60
C ASN A 291 20.04 17.41 14.31
N PRO A 292 19.21 17.94 15.24
CA PRO A 292 17.78 18.20 15.04
C PRO A 292 17.45 19.51 14.28
N ASP A 293 18.40 20.45 14.14
CA ASP A 293 18.09 21.82 13.68
C ASP A 293 18.48 22.14 12.22
N ARG A 294 18.50 21.16 11.30
CA ARG A 294 18.89 21.45 9.90
C ARG A 294 17.71 21.35 8.93
N LYS A 295 17.52 22.46 8.19
CA LYS A 295 16.76 22.55 6.94
C LYS A 295 17.09 21.37 6.01
N PRO A 296 16.13 20.90 5.21
CA PRO A 296 16.38 20.03 4.08
C PRO A 296 17.57 20.56 3.30
N LEU A 297 18.67 19.85 3.31
CA LEU A 297 19.83 20.15 2.50
C LEU A 297 20.39 18.79 2.21
N ILE A 298 20.32 18.36 0.95
CA ILE A 298 21.35 17.62 0.20
C ILE A 298 20.73 17.23 -1.16
N LYS A 299 21.03 18.07 -2.16
CA LYS A 299 20.81 17.89 -3.60
C LYS A 299 21.46 16.60 -4.10
N GLY A 300 20.97 15.99 -5.18
CA GLY A 300 21.43 14.69 -5.69
C GLY A 300 22.93 14.60 -6.00
N THR A 301 23.46 15.71 -6.51
CA THR A 301 24.88 16.00 -6.68
C THR A 301 25.67 15.83 -5.37
N HIS A 302 25.19 16.42 -4.28
CA HIS A 302 25.88 16.45 -3.00
C HIS A 302 25.93 15.07 -2.31
N LEU A 303 25.05 14.13 -2.68
CA LEU A 303 25.03 12.76 -2.15
C LEU A 303 26.32 11.99 -2.49
N TYR A 304 26.77 12.02 -3.75
CA TYR A 304 27.98 11.32 -4.19
C TYR A 304 29.27 11.93 -3.60
N GLU A 305 29.35 13.26 -3.48
CA GLU A 305 30.47 13.92 -2.80
C GLU A 305 30.51 13.52 -1.31
N LYS A 306 29.36 13.59 -0.62
CA LYS A 306 29.26 13.20 0.81
C LYS A 306 29.58 11.75 1.03
N MET A 307 29.20 10.88 0.12
CA MET A 307 29.50 9.46 0.18
C MET A 307 31.01 9.21 0.24
N ILE A 308 31.80 9.82 -0.64
CA ILE A 308 33.27 9.69 -0.61
C ILE A 308 33.82 10.29 0.68
N GLN A 309 33.35 11.48 1.08
CA GLN A 309 33.79 12.14 2.30
C GLN A 309 33.49 11.34 3.59
N ILE A 310 32.31 10.72 3.69
CA ILE A 310 31.87 9.94 4.85
C ILE A 310 32.55 8.56 4.86
N SER A 311 32.76 7.97 3.68
CA SER A 311 33.33 6.62 3.56
C SER A 311 34.84 6.59 3.71
N LEU A 312 35.53 7.64 3.24
CA LEU A 312 36.98 7.67 3.08
C LEU A 312 37.66 8.94 3.65
N GLY A 313 36.89 9.95 4.04
CA GLY A 313 37.40 11.20 4.62
C GLY A 313 37.74 12.29 3.59
N LYS A 314 37.90 13.53 4.08
CA LYS A 314 38.26 14.71 3.25
C LYS A 314 39.57 14.56 2.45
N PRO A 315 40.65 13.93 2.95
CA PRO A 315 41.88 13.78 2.17
C PRO A 315 41.68 12.99 0.88
N ARG A 316 40.83 11.96 0.89
CA ARG A 316 40.57 11.09 -0.28
C ARG A 316 39.73 11.83 -1.30
N TRP A 317 38.80 12.67 -0.85
CA TRP A 317 38.07 13.57 -1.73
C TRP A 317 39.00 14.49 -2.52
N SER A 318 39.99 15.10 -1.86
CA SER A 318 40.98 15.95 -2.55
C SER A 318 41.82 15.18 -3.56
N GLN A 319 42.17 13.92 -3.26
CA GLN A 319 42.86 13.03 -4.20
C GLN A 319 41.97 12.68 -5.40
N THR A 320 40.71 12.29 -5.17
CA THR A 320 39.73 11.99 -6.23
C THR A 320 39.56 13.16 -7.19
N LYS A 321 39.51 14.41 -6.71
CA LYS A 321 39.47 15.59 -7.61
C LYS A 321 40.67 15.64 -8.56
N LYS A 322 41.88 15.35 -8.07
CA LYS A 322 43.08 15.32 -8.92
C LYS A 322 42.97 14.24 -9.99
N VAL A 323 42.50 13.05 -9.61
CA VAL A 323 42.27 11.93 -10.53
C VAL A 323 41.29 12.32 -11.64
N ILE A 324 40.16 12.95 -11.29
CA ILE A 324 39.16 13.40 -12.26
C ILE A 324 39.69 14.51 -13.16
N MET A 325 40.47 15.45 -12.62
CA MET A 325 41.07 16.50 -13.44
C MET A 325 42.02 15.93 -14.50
N GLU A 326 42.73 14.84 -14.19
CA GLU A 326 43.53 14.12 -15.18
C GLU A 326 42.65 13.44 -16.24
N MET A 327 41.57 12.77 -15.83
CA MET A 327 40.61 12.16 -16.76
C MET A 327 40.10 13.19 -17.80
N ILE A 328 39.82 14.41 -17.34
CA ILE A 328 39.42 15.53 -18.20
C ILE A 328 40.55 15.94 -19.15
N SER A 329 41.81 16.04 -18.70
CA SER A 329 42.92 16.47 -19.57
C SER A 329 43.27 15.44 -20.64
N ILE A 330 43.11 14.16 -20.35
CA ILE A 330 43.36 13.08 -21.33
C ILE A 330 42.13 12.70 -22.17
N ASN A 331 40.98 13.34 -21.91
CA ASN A 331 39.71 13.05 -22.59
C ASN A 331 39.26 11.57 -22.48
N SER A 332 39.45 10.95 -21.32
CA SER A 332 39.08 9.55 -21.07
C SER A 332 38.59 9.33 -19.64
N LYS A 333 37.55 8.50 -19.46
CA LYS A 333 37.08 8.05 -18.14
C LYS A 333 37.94 6.92 -17.54
N VAL A 334 38.99 6.50 -18.24
CA VAL A 334 39.88 5.40 -17.87
C VAL A 334 41.30 5.92 -17.68
N LEU A 335 41.96 5.50 -16.60
CA LEU A 335 43.36 5.83 -16.30
C LEU A 335 44.20 4.56 -16.14
N THR A 336 45.47 4.63 -16.55
CA THR A 336 46.46 3.60 -16.23
C THR A 336 46.99 3.74 -14.81
N PHE A 337 47.48 2.64 -14.23
CA PHE A 337 48.16 2.64 -12.94
C PHE A 337 49.39 3.55 -12.93
N THR A 338 50.11 3.64 -14.06
CA THR A 338 51.28 4.51 -14.23
C THR A 338 50.88 5.98 -14.09
N GLN A 339 49.86 6.43 -14.84
CA GLN A 339 49.32 7.78 -14.75
C GLN A 339 48.83 8.09 -13.33
N LEU A 340 48.11 7.14 -12.70
CA LEU A 340 47.60 7.37 -11.36
C LEU A 340 48.72 7.46 -10.30
N LYS A 341 49.79 6.68 -10.46
CA LYS A 341 50.96 6.72 -9.58
C LYS A 341 51.71 8.05 -9.70
N GLU A 342 51.76 8.65 -10.89
CA GLU A 342 52.33 9.98 -11.10
C GLU A 342 51.52 11.07 -10.37
N ILE A 343 50.18 10.99 -10.40
CA ILE A 343 49.29 11.98 -9.78
C ILE A 343 49.26 11.86 -8.25
N LEU A 344 49.21 10.62 -7.74
CA LEU A 344 48.99 10.34 -6.32
C LEU A 344 50.30 10.09 -5.54
N GLY A 345 51.40 9.83 -6.23
CA GLY A 345 52.71 9.56 -5.62
C GLY A 345 52.65 8.41 -4.60
N GLY A 346 53.18 8.65 -3.40
CA GLY A 346 53.23 7.65 -2.32
C GLY A 346 51.85 7.21 -1.79
N GLU A 347 50.78 7.95 -2.08
CA GLU A 347 49.42 7.61 -1.64
C GLU A 347 48.69 6.67 -2.62
N PHE A 348 49.29 6.37 -3.79
CA PHE A 348 48.69 5.54 -4.83
C PHE A 348 48.14 4.20 -4.32
N SER A 349 48.98 3.39 -3.67
CA SER A 349 48.58 2.06 -3.21
C SER A 349 47.45 2.12 -2.19
N ARG A 350 47.49 3.12 -1.31
CA ARG A 350 46.48 3.32 -0.28
C ARG A 350 45.15 3.79 -0.87
N TYR A 351 45.19 4.69 -1.85
CA TYR A 351 44.00 5.15 -2.57
C TYR A 351 43.29 4.00 -3.30
N ILE A 352 44.04 3.15 -4.00
CA ILE A 352 43.48 2.00 -4.73
C ILE A 352 42.80 1.01 -3.78
N ILE A 353 43.48 0.65 -2.70
CA ILE A 353 42.94 -0.28 -1.70
C ILE A 353 41.66 0.29 -1.09
N GLU A 354 41.68 1.55 -0.64
CA GLU A 354 40.54 2.15 0.06
C GLU A 354 39.35 2.39 -0.87
N MET A 355 39.57 2.89 -2.10
CA MET A 355 38.52 3.11 -3.10
C MET A 355 37.94 1.77 -3.60
N GLY A 356 38.80 0.75 -3.79
CA GLY A 356 38.39 -0.60 -4.17
C GLY A 356 37.58 -1.31 -3.08
N GLN A 357 38.02 -1.26 -1.82
CA GLN A 357 37.28 -1.82 -0.67
C GLN A 357 35.90 -1.18 -0.47
N LYS A 358 35.75 0.10 -0.81
CA LYS A 358 34.45 0.80 -0.80
C LYS A 358 33.67 0.68 -2.10
N ASN A 359 34.16 -0.10 -3.06
CA ASN A 359 33.48 -0.40 -4.32
C ASN A 359 33.23 0.84 -5.21
N PHE A 360 34.07 1.88 -5.13
CA PHE A 360 33.95 3.08 -5.96
C PHE A 360 34.64 2.95 -7.32
N ILE A 361 35.71 2.15 -7.38
CA ILE A 361 36.49 1.94 -8.60
C ILE A 361 36.59 0.45 -8.91
N VAL A 362 36.79 0.16 -10.19
CA VAL A 362 37.14 -1.16 -10.71
C VAL A 362 38.49 -1.07 -11.37
N THR A 363 39.27 -2.14 -11.23
CA THR A 363 40.57 -2.29 -11.89
C THR A 363 40.50 -3.45 -12.84
N TYR A 364 40.95 -3.27 -14.07
CA TYR A 364 41.08 -4.34 -15.06
C TYR A 364 42.47 -4.29 -15.69
N SER A 365 42.90 -5.39 -16.29
CA SER A 365 44.20 -5.52 -16.94
C SER A 365 44.02 -5.86 -18.41
N ASP A 366 44.85 -5.30 -19.29
CA ASP A 366 44.98 -5.77 -20.67
C ASP A 366 46.46 -5.94 -21.00
N LYS A 367 46.84 -7.18 -21.34
CA LYS A 367 48.13 -7.73 -21.81
C LYS A 367 49.41 -7.31 -21.08
N GLU A 368 49.64 -6.02 -20.78
CA GLU A 368 50.76 -5.48 -19.99
C GLU A 368 50.40 -4.26 -19.09
N ASN A 369 49.18 -3.68 -19.21
CA ASN A 369 48.78 -2.47 -18.49
C ASN A 369 47.60 -2.72 -17.54
N GLN A 370 47.64 -2.09 -16.37
CA GLN A 370 46.53 -2.06 -15.42
C GLN A 370 45.80 -0.73 -15.51
N TYR A 371 44.47 -0.79 -15.57
CA TYR A 371 43.57 0.34 -15.76
C TYR A 371 42.60 0.49 -14.59
N ILE A 372 42.06 1.69 -14.46
CA ILE A 372 41.15 2.11 -13.40
C ILE A 372 40.00 2.89 -14.03
N LEU A 373 38.78 2.52 -13.64
CA LEU A 373 37.56 3.27 -13.93
C LEU A 373 36.65 3.34 -12.70
N PHE A 374 35.75 4.32 -12.67
CA PHE A 374 34.73 4.40 -11.64
C PHE A 374 33.62 3.36 -11.92
N LYS A 375 33.25 2.60 -10.88
CA LYS A 375 32.29 1.49 -11.00
C LYS A 375 30.91 1.94 -11.49
N ASN A 376 30.49 3.14 -11.09
CA ASN A 376 29.22 3.73 -11.49
C ASN A 376 29.49 4.92 -12.41
N GLU A 377 28.90 4.91 -13.60
CA GLU A 377 29.10 5.95 -14.60
C GLU A 377 28.47 7.29 -14.20
N SER A 378 27.26 7.28 -13.64
CA SER A 378 26.61 8.49 -13.11
C SER A 378 27.44 9.15 -12.00
N LEU A 379 28.13 8.34 -11.18
CA LEU A 379 29.12 8.84 -10.22
C LEU A 379 30.29 9.51 -10.94
N CYS A 380 30.86 8.90 -11.98
CA CYS A 380 31.97 9.48 -12.75
C CYS A 380 31.56 10.81 -13.39
N ASP A 381 30.39 10.85 -14.03
CA ASP A 381 29.85 12.04 -14.69
C ASP A 381 29.60 13.17 -13.70
N TYR A 382 29.02 12.84 -12.54
CA TYR A 382 28.89 13.78 -11.45
C TYR A 382 30.25 14.33 -11.01
N LEU A 383 31.24 13.46 -10.83
CA LEU A 383 32.57 13.88 -10.38
C LEU A 383 33.26 14.78 -11.40
N ILE A 384 33.11 14.51 -12.71
CA ILE A 384 33.59 15.35 -13.81
C ILE A 384 32.93 16.73 -13.74
N ALA A 385 31.59 16.78 -13.72
CA ALA A 385 30.84 18.03 -13.60
C ALA A 385 31.27 18.82 -12.35
N ARG A 386 31.45 18.13 -11.22
CA ARG A 386 31.84 18.74 -9.93
C ARG A 386 33.23 19.34 -9.94
N SER A 387 34.16 18.66 -10.62
CA SER A 387 35.56 19.07 -10.69
C SER A 387 35.73 20.26 -11.64
N ILE A 388 35.04 20.27 -12.79
CA ILE A 388 35.16 21.37 -13.75
C ILE A 388 34.46 22.64 -13.28
N MET A 389 33.42 22.51 -12.47
CA MET A 389 32.65 23.66 -11.98
C MET A 389 33.43 24.58 -11.03
N GLY A 390 34.54 24.09 -10.46
CA GLY A 390 35.50 24.96 -9.77
C GLY A 390 36.17 25.97 -10.71
N LYS A 391 36.43 25.57 -11.97
CA LYS A 391 37.03 26.43 -13.00
C LYS A 391 36.02 27.39 -13.62
N ILE A 392 34.81 26.92 -13.90
CA ILE A 392 33.74 27.72 -14.52
C ILE A 392 33.45 29.00 -13.72
N LYS A 393 33.50 28.93 -12.39
CA LYS A 393 33.25 30.09 -11.51
C LYS A 393 34.27 31.23 -11.68
N GLU A 394 35.47 30.91 -12.15
CA GLU A 394 36.57 31.88 -12.35
C GLU A 394 36.62 32.42 -13.79
N LEU A 395 35.77 31.89 -14.67
CA LEU A 395 35.72 32.22 -16.10
C LEU A 395 34.52 33.12 -16.42
N THR A 396 34.63 33.88 -17.50
CA THR A 396 33.48 34.58 -18.08
C THR A 396 32.48 33.60 -18.71
N SER A 397 31.25 34.02 -18.97
CA SER A 397 30.22 33.19 -19.61
C SER A 397 30.68 32.63 -20.96
N ASP A 398 31.35 33.43 -21.79
CA ASP A 398 31.87 33.00 -23.11
C ASP A 398 33.03 31.99 -23.00
N GLU A 399 33.92 32.16 -22.03
CA GLU A 399 35.01 31.22 -21.77
C GLU A 399 34.47 29.88 -21.25
N SER A 400 33.45 29.94 -20.41
CA SER A 400 32.75 28.77 -19.90
C SER A 400 32.08 27.98 -21.02
N VAL A 401 31.43 28.66 -21.98
CA VAL A 401 30.83 28.02 -23.17
C VAL A 401 31.87 27.26 -23.98
N LYS A 402 33.05 27.86 -24.24
CA LYS A 402 34.13 27.22 -25.00
C LYS A 402 34.64 25.95 -24.31
N LEU A 403 34.88 26.02 -23.00
CA LEU A 403 35.37 24.89 -22.20
C LEU A 403 34.34 23.74 -22.18
N LEU A 404 33.07 24.06 -21.99
CA LEU A 404 32.00 23.06 -21.93
C LEU A 404 31.76 22.40 -23.30
N LYS A 405 31.80 23.14 -24.40
CA LYS A 405 31.72 22.57 -25.76
C LYS A 405 32.83 21.55 -26.00
N GLN A 406 34.05 21.84 -25.59
CA GLN A 406 35.17 20.88 -25.71
C GLN A 406 34.94 19.64 -24.85
N LEU A 407 34.43 19.79 -23.63
CA LEU A 407 34.16 18.66 -22.75
C LEU A 407 33.04 17.76 -23.29
N LEU A 408 31.97 18.35 -23.81
CA LEU A 408 30.82 17.62 -24.36
C LEU A 408 31.14 16.82 -25.63
N ILE A 409 32.20 17.17 -26.36
CA ILE A 409 32.69 16.36 -27.49
C ILE A 409 33.22 15.00 -27.01
N ASN A 410 33.85 14.96 -25.84
CA ASN A 410 34.54 13.76 -25.35
C ASN A 410 33.74 13.02 -24.25
N PHE A 411 32.80 13.70 -23.59
CA PHE A 411 32.04 13.17 -22.47
C PHE A 411 30.54 13.46 -22.61
N HIS A 412 29.91 12.81 -23.60
CA HIS A 412 28.50 13.05 -23.96
C HIS A 412 27.50 12.77 -22.82
N SER A 413 27.80 11.83 -21.92
CA SER A 413 26.87 11.44 -20.84
C SER A 413 26.82 12.45 -19.67
N VAL A 414 27.73 13.42 -19.62
CA VAL A 414 27.86 14.38 -18.49
C VAL A 414 26.81 15.50 -18.55
N SER A 415 26.05 15.62 -19.65
CA SER A 415 25.09 16.71 -19.89
C SER A 415 24.14 16.97 -18.72
N ARG A 416 23.45 15.94 -18.19
CA ARG A 416 22.55 16.10 -17.02
C ARG A 416 23.28 16.65 -15.80
N ALA A 417 24.45 16.08 -15.48
CA ALA A 417 25.24 16.51 -14.33
C ALA A 417 25.72 17.97 -14.49
N LEU A 418 26.13 18.36 -15.69
CA LEU A 418 26.54 19.75 -15.99
C LEU A 418 25.37 20.72 -15.83
N ILE A 419 24.20 20.42 -16.39
CA ILE A 419 23.02 21.28 -16.30
C ILE A 419 22.67 21.59 -14.85
N ILE A 420 22.49 20.54 -14.03
CA ILE A 420 22.16 20.68 -12.60
C ILE A 420 23.24 21.54 -11.91
N MET A 421 24.51 21.26 -12.18
CA MET A 421 25.61 21.99 -11.56
C MET A 421 25.73 23.46 -12.00
N ILE A 422 25.41 23.78 -13.26
CA ILE A 422 25.41 25.16 -13.78
C ILE A 422 24.35 25.96 -13.01
N PHE A 423 23.12 25.43 -12.93
CA PHE A 423 22.05 26.07 -12.16
C PHE A 423 22.40 26.21 -10.67
N GLU A 424 23.01 25.20 -10.04
CA GLU A 424 23.44 25.30 -8.64
C GLU A 424 24.49 26.38 -8.39
N LYS A 425 25.37 26.63 -9.36
CA LYS A 425 26.56 27.47 -9.15
C LYS A 425 26.35 28.90 -9.57
N CYS A 426 25.50 29.08 -10.56
CA CYS A 426 25.00 30.37 -11.02
C CYS A 426 23.64 30.68 -10.35
N GLU A 427 23.37 30.17 -9.14
CA GLU A 427 22.09 30.39 -8.43
C GLU A 427 21.81 31.89 -8.23
N ASN A 428 22.83 32.72 -8.00
CA ASN A 428 22.69 34.17 -7.88
C ASN A 428 22.65 34.91 -9.24
N GLU A 429 22.95 34.21 -10.33
CA GLU A 429 23.15 34.75 -11.68
C GLU A 429 22.42 33.85 -12.70
N ILE A 430 21.12 33.60 -12.47
CA ILE A 430 20.37 32.59 -13.22
C ILE A 430 20.30 32.87 -14.73
N ASN A 431 20.40 34.13 -15.13
CA ASN A 431 20.44 34.54 -16.52
C ASN A 431 21.72 34.06 -17.23
N ASP A 432 22.85 34.06 -16.52
CA ASP A 432 24.12 33.55 -17.04
C ASP A 432 24.08 32.02 -17.14
N ALA A 433 23.43 31.35 -16.18
CA ALA A 433 23.18 29.92 -16.23
C ALA A 433 22.42 29.52 -17.51
N LEU A 434 21.32 30.24 -17.80
CA LEU A 434 20.50 30.01 -19.00
C LEU A 434 21.28 30.31 -20.29
N PHE A 435 22.06 31.39 -20.31
CA PHE A 435 22.92 31.73 -21.44
C PHE A 435 23.92 30.61 -21.74
N ILE A 436 24.63 30.11 -20.70
CA ILE A 436 25.59 29.01 -20.87
C ILE A 436 24.89 27.75 -21.39
N ILE A 437 23.73 27.39 -20.85
CA ILE A 437 22.97 26.20 -21.27
C ILE A 437 22.52 26.28 -22.74
N MET A 438 22.03 27.45 -23.16
CA MET A 438 21.59 27.67 -24.54
C MET A 438 22.77 27.64 -25.51
N GLU A 439 23.83 28.39 -25.22
CA GLU A 439 24.97 28.54 -26.12
C GLU A 439 25.85 27.28 -26.22
N THR A 440 25.84 26.41 -25.21
CA THR A 440 26.56 25.11 -25.23
C THR A 440 25.81 24.00 -25.94
N GLY A 441 24.51 24.17 -26.24
CA GLY A 441 23.64 23.10 -26.76
C GLY A 441 23.11 22.15 -25.68
N LEU A 442 23.43 22.39 -24.40
CA LEU A 442 22.91 21.59 -23.27
C LEU A 442 21.38 21.67 -23.15
N ILE A 443 20.75 22.70 -23.72
CA ILE A 443 19.29 22.85 -23.76
C ILE A 443 18.59 21.64 -24.38
N GLU A 444 19.21 20.95 -25.34
CA GLU A 444 18.64 19.75 -25.99
C GLU A 444 18.58 18.55 -25.03
N SER A 445 19.41 18.56 -23.99
CA SER A 445 19.44 17.53 -22.95
C SER A 445 18.69 17.95 -21.68
N LEU A 446 18.14 19.17 -21.61
CA LEU A 446 17.44 19.68 -20.44
C LEU A 446 16.04 19.05 -20.36
N THR A 447 15.78 18.33 -19.28
CA THR A 447 14.45 17.83 -18.94
C THR A 447 13.94 18.51 -17.67
N LEU A 448 12.64 18.75 -17.59
CA LEU A 448 12.06 19.54 -16.49
C LEU A 448 12.18 18.85 -15.13
N ASP A 449 12.28 17.51 -15.08
CA ASP A 449 12.53 16.75 -13.86
C ASP A 449 13.89 17.05 -13.23
N MET A 450 14.86 17.57 -14.00
CA MET A 450 16.17 17.99 -13.46
C MET A 450 16.03 19.10 -12.41
N PHE A 451 15.00 19.95 -12.51
CA PHE A 451 14.73 20.97 -11.50
C PHE A 451 14.24 20.40 -10.16
N ASN A 452 13.75 19.15 -10.13
CA ASN A 452 13.38 18.47 -8.88
C ASN A 452 14.61 18.23 -7.97
N GLU A 453 15.82 18.22 -8.54
CA GLU A 453 17.07 18.05 -7.81
C GLU A 453 17.67 19.38 -7.30
N LEU A 454 17.06 20.50 -7.69
CA LEU A 454 17.54 21.86 -7.38
C LEU A 454 16.73 22.48 -6.26
N GLU A 455 17.36 23.39 -5.52
CA GLU A 455 16.67 24.33 -4.63
C GLU A 455 16.75 25.69 -5.31
N LEU A 456 15.63 26.17 -5.84
CA LEU A 456 15.54 27.44 -6.54
C LEU A 456 14.74 28.44 -5.70
N SER A 457 15.19 29.69 -5.69
CA SER A 457 14.41 30.80 -5.13
C SER A 457 13.15 31.04 -5.98
N ALA A 458 12.12 31.62 -5.38
CA ALA A 458 10.89 31.98 -6.10
C ALA A 458 11.16 32.92 -7.30
N GLU A 459 12.13 33.82 -7.18
CA GLU A 459 12.55 34.71 -8.26
C GLU A 459 13.18 33.92 -9.43
N ASN A 460 14.10 33.00 -9.14
CA ASN A 460 14.74 32.16 -10.16
C ASN A 460 13.72 31.25 -10.84
N MET A 461 12.79 30.65 -10.08
CA MET A 461 11.72 29.84 -10.65
C MET A 461 10.90 30.65 -11.66
N ARG A 462 10.53 31.89 -11.33
CA ARG A 462 9.81 32.77 -12.26
C ARG A 462 10.63 33.05 -13.53
N ILE A 463 11.90 33.41 -13.40
CA ILE A 463 12.77 33.70 -14.56
C ILE A 463 12.90 32.48 -15.48
N ILE A 464 13.08 31.29 -14.91
CA ILE A 464 13.18 30.04 -15.69
C ILE A 464 11.86 29.74 -16.39
N LYS A 465 10.73 29.82 -15.68
CA LYS A 465 9.39 29.59 -16.24
C LYS A 465 9.09 30.54 -17.40
N ASP A 466 9.49 31.80 -17.30
CA ASP A 466 9.24 32.82 -18.34
C ASP A 466 10.12 32.64 -19.59
N ARG A 467 11.29 31.99 -19.46
CA ARG A 467 12.27 31.83 -20.54
C ARG A 467 12.28 30.45 -21.20
N LEU A 468 11.79 29.43 -20.52
CA LEU A 468 11.74 28.07 -21.04
C LEU A 468 10.33 27.69 -21.46
N THR A 469 10.21 27.14 -22.66
CA THR A 469 8.98 26.51 -23.16
C THR A 469 9.09 25.00 -23.07
N HIS A 470 7.99 24.32 -22.78
CA HIS A 470 7.90 22.86 -22.80
C HIS A 470 6.71 22.38 -23.63
N ASN A 471 6.82 21.15 -24.13
CA ASN A 471 5.75 20.48 -24.87
C ASN A 471 5.13 19.31 -24.06
N MET A 472 5.41 19.24 -22.76
CA MET A 472 4.84 18.21 -21.88
C MET A 472 3.33 18.40 -21.70
N THR A 473 2.60 17.29 -21.66
CA THR A 473 1.17 17.28 -21.33
C THR A 473 0.97 17.55 -19.84
N VAL A 474 -0.23 17.99 -19.44
CA VAL A 474 -0.58 18.16 -18.01
C VAL A 474 -0.40 16.86 -17.22
N LYS A 475 -0.75 15.72 -17.83
CA LYS A 475 -0.53 14.38 -17.29
C LYS A 475 0.95 14.14 -16.97
N ASP A 476 1.85 14.42 -17.91
CA ASP A 476 3.30 14.23 -17.73
C ASP A 476 3.87 15.22 -16.70
N LEU A 477 3.40 16.47 -16.70
CA LEU A 477 3.81 17.48 -15.73
C LEU A 477 3.48 17.05 -14.30
N ILE A 478 2.26 16.60 -14.03
CA ILE A 478 1.90 16.12 -12.69
C ILE A 478 2.77 14.91 -12.30
N ARG A 479 2.94 13.94 -13.21
CA ARG A 479 3.69 12.70 -12.93
C ARG A 479 5.14 12.99 -12.55
N GLU A 480 5.82 13.81 -13.35
CA GLU A 480 7.27 14.02 -13.24
C GLU A 480 7.65 15.18 -12.32
N ILE A 481 6.83 16.22 -12.24
CA ILE A 481 7.19 17.52 -11.63
C ILE A 481 6.22 17.91 -10.51
N GLY A 482 4.94 17.57 -10.64
CA GLY A 482 3.94 17.86 -9.62
C GLY A 482 4.37 17.29 -8.27
N GLY A 483 4.20 18.05 -7.19
CA GLY A 483 4.65 17.70 -5.85
C GLY A 483 6.07 18.19 -5.52
N TYR A 484 6.86 18.72 -6.46
CA TYR A 484 8.22 19.21 -6.17
C TYR A 484 8.26 20.74 -6.00
N HIS A 485 8.31 21.20 -4.74
CA HIS A 485 8.13 22.61 -4.37
C HIS A 485 9.19 23.57 -4.93
N SER A 486 10.37 23.06 -5.31
CA SER A 486 11.47 23.83 -5.90
C SER A 486 11.46 23.85 -7.43
N ASN A 487 10.53 23.15 -8.08
CA ASN A 487 10.44 23.12 -9.54
C ASN A 487 9.64 24.32 -10.07
N PRO A 488 10.13 25.05 -11.10
CA PRO A 488 9.42 26.17 -11.71
C PRO A 488 8.04 25.84 -12.29
N PHE A 489 7.84 24.58 -12.70
CA PHE A 489 6.62 24.11 -13.38
C PHE A 489 5.74 23.23 -12.48
N ASN A 490 5.90 23.35 -11.15
CA ASN A 490 5.18 22.58 -10.15
C ASN A 490 3.68 22.94 -10.04
N CYS A 491 2.97 22.34 -9.08
CA CYS A 491 1.55 22.56 -8.89
C CYS A 491 1.23 24.02 -8.60
N VAL A 492 1.92 24.63 -7.63
CA VAL A 492 1.67 26.01 -7.20
C VAL A 492 1.97 27.02 -8.31
N ASN A 493 3.09 26.86 -9.02
CA ASN A 493 3.57 27.86 -9.97
C ASN A 493 2.99 27.73 -11.38
N HIS A 494 2.56 26.55 -11.82
CA HIS A 494 2.16 26.32 -13.21
C HIS A 494 0.93 25.44 -13.37
N ILE A 495 0.92 24.22 -12.81
CA ILE A 495 -0.10 23.22 -13.16
C ILE A 495 -1.50 23.63 -12.66
N ASN A 496 -1.61 24.22 -11.47
CA ASN A 496 -2.91 24.65 -10.92
C ASN A 496 -3.66 25.58 -11.86
N MET A 497 -2.96 26.51 -12.52
CA MET A 497 -3.57 27.46 -13.45
C MET A 497 -4.28 26.73 -14.60
N GLN A 498 -3.62 25.73 -15.19
CA GLN A 498 -4.19 24.95 -16.29
C GLN A 498 -5.38 24.09 -15.84
N LEU A 499 -5.26 23.41 -14.70
CA LEU A 499 -6.29 22.50 -14.21
C LEU A 499 -7.54 23.22 -13.69
N PHE A 500 -7.40 24.44 -13.15
CA PHE A 500 -8.55 25.25 -12.75
C PHE A 500 -9.25 25.93 -13.95
N GLU A 501 -8.54 26.17 -15.05
CA GLU A 501 -9.10 26.83 -16.24
C GLU A 501 -9.83 25.85 -17.18
N ASP A 502 -9.37 24.60 -17.26
CA ASP A 502 -9.93 23.59 -18.17
C ASP A 502 -10.20 22.26 -17.47
N ALA A 503 -11.49 21.93 -17.29
CA ALA A 503 -11.91 20.66 -16.70
C ALA A 503 -11.47 19.45 -17.54
N ASN A 504 -11.32 19.58 -18.85
CA ASN A 504 -10.86 18.47 -19.71
C ASN A 504 -9.43 18.07 -19.39
N SER A 505 -8.59 19.02 -18.97
CA SER A 505 -7.24 18.75 -18.50
C SER A 505 -7.24 17.86 -17.24
N VAL A 506 -8.22 18.02 -16.34
CA VAL A 506 -8.40 17.12 -15.19
C VAL A 506 -8.87 15.73 -15.65
N TYR A 507 -9.80 15.65 -16.59
CA TYR A 507 -10.28 14.38 -17.14
C TYR A 507 -9.19 13.63 -17.90
N SER A 508 -8.19 14.33 -18.46
CA SER A 508 -7.05 13.72 -19.15
C SER A 508 -6.06 12.98 -18.22
N LEU A 509 -6.22 13.10 -16.90
CA LEU A 509 -5.38 12.42 -15.91
C LEU A 509 -5.75 10.93 -15.83
N GLU A 510 -5.23 10.15 -16.78
CA GLU A 510 -5.35 8.69 -16.81
C GLU A 510 -3.96 8.06 -16.87
N TYR A 511 -3.61 7.22 -15.89
CA TYR A 511 -2.28 6.63 -15.74
C TYR A 511 -2.31 5.12 -15.88
N GLN A 512 -1.28 4.55 -16.52
CA GLN A 512 -1.09 3.11 -16.68
C GLN A 512 -0.29 2.52 -15.52
N ARG A 513 -0.33 1.19 -15.37
CA ARG A 513 0.24 0.40 -14.27
C ARG A 513 1.54 0.95 -13.64
N TYR A 514 2.60 1.12 -14.44
CA TYR A 514 3.89 1.58 -13.91
C TYR A 514 3.88 3.04 -13.42
N GLU A 515 3.04 3.88 -14.03
CA GLU A 515 2.87 5.28 -13.62
C GLU A 515 2.15 5.38 -12.27
N VAL A 516 1.19 4.46 -12.03
CA VAL A 516 0.41 4.35 -10.79
C VAL A 516 1.30 3.97 -9.61
N SER A 517 2.26 3.04 -9.76
CA SER A 517 3.14 2.63 -8.64
C SER A 517 4.05 3.76 -8.16
N SER A 518 4.61 4.55 -9.08
CA SER A 518 5.43 5.72 -8.74
C SER A 518 4.63 6.76 -7.92
N ILE A 519 3.41 7.12 -8.37
CA ILE A 519 2.53 8.06 -7.67
C ILE A 519 2.18 7.54 -6.27
N ARG A 520 1.85 6.26 -6.18
CA ARG A 520 1.51 5.58 -4.91
C ARG A 520 2.68 5.63 -3.91
N SER A 521 3.90 5.33 -4.34
CA SER A 521 5.10 5.40 -3.51
C SER A 521 5.37 6.82 -2.97
N ARG A 522 5.23 7.85 -3.81
CA ARG A 522 5.41 9.26 -3.40
C ARG A 522 4.41 9.66 -2.31
N LEU A 523 3.14 9.36 -2.51
CA LEU A 523 2.09 9.64 -1.53
C LEU A 523 2.38 8.95 -0.19
N LYS A 524 2.76 7.65 -0.20
CA LYS A 524 3.14 6.91 1.02
C LYS A 524 4.30 7.58 1.77
N ILE A 525 5.33 8.04 1.07
CA ILE A 525 6.48 8.75 1.67
C ILE A 525 6.00 10.04 2.33
N TRP A 526 5.24 10.88 1.62
CA TRP A 526 4.82 12.19 2.13
C TRP A 526 3.89 12.09 3.33
N ILE A 527 2.93 11.16 3.29
CA ILE A 527 2.01 10.93 4.40
C ILE A 527 2.78 10.56 5.67
N ARG A 528 3.74 9.63 5.58
CA ARG A 528 4.58 9.23 6.73
C ARG A 528 5.45 10.37 7.25
N SER A 529 5.88 11.27 6.35
CA SER A 529 6.86 12.30 6.68
C SER A 529 6.20 13.56 7.25
N ILE A 530 5.11 14.03 6.65
CA ILE A 530 4.34 15.21 7.11
C ILE A 530 3.80 15.02 8.53
N VAL A 531 3.40 13.81 8.90
CA VAL A 531 2.92 13.51 10.25
C VAL A 531 4.04 13.54 11.29
N ARG A 532 5.30 13.41 10.85
CA ARG A 532 6.45 13.23 11.74
C ARG A 532 7.36 14.43 11.83
N TYR A 533 7.49 15.21 10.77
CA TYR A 533 8.45 16.31 10.67
C TYR A 533 7.74 17.63 10.35
N GLU A 534 8.37 18.72 10.78
CA GLU A 534 7.91 20.07 10.45
C GLU A 534 8.53 20.51 9.12
N TYR A 535 7.68 20.95 8.19
CA TYR A 535 8.08 21.45 6.87
C TYR A 535 7.66 22.91 6.67
N SER A 536 8.26 23.58 5.68
CA SER A 536 7.84 24.93 5.29
C SER A 536 6.43 24.92 4.67
N SER A 537 5.71 26.04 4.76
CA SER A 537 4.38 26.18 4.16
C SER A 537 4.40 25.91 2.64
N ILE A 538 5.42 26.40 1.93
CA ILE A 538 5.61 26.17 0.49
C ILE A 538 5.70 24.67 0.16
N TYR A 539 6.39 23.90 1.01
CA TYR A 539 6.49 22.46 0.84
C TYR A 539 5.13 21.79 1.02
N ILE A 540 4.42 22.12 2.11
CA ILE A 540 3.10 21.57 2.43
C ILE A 540 2.08 21.91 1.34
N GLU A 541 2.07 23.15 0.86
CA GLU A 541 1.17 23.63 -0.18
C GLU A 541 1.33 22.85 -1.48
N GLU A 542 2.56 22.61 -1.92
CA GLU A 542 2.82 21.84 -3.13
C GLU A 542 2.35 20.38 -2.99
N LYS A 543 2.59 19.73 -1.84
CA LYS A 543 2.11 18.35 -1.61
C LYS A 543 0.59 18.27 -1.54
N PHE A 544 -0.04 19.29 -0.95
CA PHE A 544 -1.49 19.43 -0.90
C PHE A 544 -2.07 19.48 -2.32
N TRP A 545 -1.57 20.38 -3.18
CA TRP A 545 -2.11 20.52 -4.54
C TRP A 545 -1.87 19.28 -5.39
N PHE A 546 -0.72 18.62 -5.27
CA PHE A 546 -0.51 17.35 -5.96
C PHE A 546 -1.57 16.32 -5.55
N ALA A 547 -1.77 16.11 -4.25
CA ALA A 547 -2.77 15.15 -3.77
C ALA A 547 -4.20 15.56 -4.15
N PHE A 548 -4.50 16.84 -4.12
CA PHE A 548 -5.79 17.39 -4.55
C PHE A 548 -6.13 16.95 -5.98
N TRP A 549 -5.23 17.15 -6.93
CA TRP A 549 -5.48 16.77 -8.33
C TRP A 549 -5.45 15.27 -8.56
N ILE A 550 -4.50 14.55 -7.95
CA ILE A 550 -4.41 13.09 -8.07
C ILE A 550 -5.60 12.36 -7.43
N SER A 551 -6.37 13.03 -6.57
CA SER A 551 -7.63 12.48 -6.05
C SER A 551 -8.73 12.31 -7.11
N SER A 552 -8.55 12.87 -8.33
CA SER A 552 -9.45 12.64 -9.47
C SER A 552 -9.29 11.27 -10.13
N LEU A 553 -8.23 10.51 -9.82
CA LEU A 553 -7.89 9.29 -10.55
C LEU A 553 -8.89 8.15 -10.31
N PRO A 554 -9.17 7.28 -11.31
CA PRO A 554 -10.02 6.09 -11.16
C PRO A 554 -9.47 5.02 -10.21
N ASN A 555 -8.17 5.03 -9.90
CA ASN A 555 -7.56 4.09 -8.96
C ASN A 555 -7.94 4.41 -7.49
N GLY A 556 -8.72 3.53 -6.86
CA GLY A 556 -9.21 3.72 -5.49
C GLY A 556 -8.11 3.83 -4.43
N ASN A 557 -7.00 3.10 -4.59
CA ASN A 557 -5.88 3.11 -3.64
C ASN A 557 -5.16 4.46 -3.67
N ILE A 558 -4.91 5.00 -4.87
CA ILE A 558 -4.32 6.34 -5.01
C ILE A 558 -5.27 7.40 -4.46
N ARG A 559 -6.57 7.35 -4.76
CA ARG A 559 -7.54 8.30 -4.20
C ARG A 559 -7.53 8.28 -2.68
N TYR A 560 -7.47 7.10 -2.07
CA TYR A 560 -7.40 6.97 -0.62
C TYR A 560 -6.14 7.62 -0.06
N LEU A 561 -4.96 7.30 -0.60
CA LEU A 561 -3.69 7.90 -0.18
C LEU A 561 -3.68 9.43 -0.35
N ALA A 562 -4.20 9.92 -1.48
CA ALA A 562 -4.33 11.34 -1.74
C ALA A 562 -5.22 12.03 -0.71
N ARG A 563 -6.44 11.50 -0.47
CA ARG A 563 -7.36 12.01 0.57
C ARG A 563 -6.72 11.94 1.97
N LYS A 564 -5.98 10.88 2.28
CA LYS A 564 -5.25 10.73 3.55
C LYS A 564 -4.17 11.80 3.69
N LEU A 565 -3.43 12.12 2.64
CA LEU A 565 -2.44 13.19 2.68
C LEU A 565 -3.10 14.56 2.90
N ILE A 566 -4.17 14.86 2.17
CA ILE A 566 -4.94 16.10 2.32
C ILE A 566 -5.48 16.20 3.77
N PHE A 567 -5.99 15.10 4.32
CA PHE A 567 -6.46 15.02 5.70
C PHE A 567 -5.35 15.35 6.71
N GLU A 568 -4.17 14.73 6.60
CA GLU A 568 -3.06 15.02 7.53
C GLU A 568 -2.59 16.48 7.41
N VAL A 569 -2.56 17.05 6.19
CA VAL A 569 -2.23 18.46 5.98
C VAL A 569 -3.25 19.38 6.65
N ALA A 570 -4.55 19.16 6.42
CA ALA A 570 -5.63 19.99 6.97
C ALA A 570 -5.76 19.85 8.50
N LYS A 571 -5.48 18.65 9.02
CA LYS A 571 -5.42 18.37 10.46
C LYS A 571 -4.31 19.16 11.16
N LEU A 572 -3.14 19.26 10.52
CA LEU A 572 -1.99 20.00 11.06
C LEU A 572 -2.09 21.52 10.81
N ASN A 573 -2.77 21.94 9.73
CA ASN A 573 -2.85 23.32 9.28
C ASN A 573 -4.31 23.71 8.99
N SER A 574 -4.97 24.31 10.00
CA SER A 574 -6.41 24.63 9.93
C SER A 574 -6.83 25.53 8.77
N GLU A 575 -5.93 26.33 8.18
CA GLU A 575 -6.19 27.18 7.02
C GLU A 575 -6.59 26.38 5.76
N TYR A 576 -6.15 25.13 5.64
CA TYR A 576 -6.53 24.28 4.50
C TYR A 576 -7.99 23.85 4.54
N CYS A 577 -8.70 24.04 5.66
CA CYS A 577 -10.16 23.91 5.68
C CYS A 577 -10.81 24.93 4.73
N ASP A 578 -10.33 26.18 4.75
CA ASP A 578 -10.85 27.25 3.89
C ASP A 578 -10.48 26.97 2.43
N VAL A 579 -9.23 26.56 2.18
CA VAL A 579 -8.75 26.19 0.83
C VAL A 579 -9.60 25.06 0.23
N LEU A 580 -9.95 24.04 1.02
CA LEU A 580 -10.81 22.94 0.58
C LEU A 580 -12.23 23.41 0.25
N ILE A 581 -12.84 24.23 1.11
CA ILE A 581 -14.19 24.79 0.90
C ILE A 581 -14.21 25.65 -0.37
N ASP A 582 -13.24 26.55 -0.54
CA ASP A 582 -13.15 27.42 -1.73
C ASP A 582 -12.93 26.61 -3.01
N SER A 583 -12.11 25.55 -2.93
CA SER A 583 -11.78 24.69 -4.07
C SER A 583 -12.97 23.85 -4.52
N TYR A 584 -13.88 23.47 -3.61
CA TYR A 584 -15.10 22.72 -3.94
C TYR A 584 -15.96 23.44 -5.00
N PHE A 585 -16.10 24.75 -4.88
CA PHE A 585 -16.89 25.56 -5.80
C PHE A 585 -16.17 25.88 -7.13
N ARG A 586 -14.86 25.66 -7.20
CA ARG A 586 -14.03 25.94 -8.38
C ARG A 586 -13.79 24.73 -9.28
N VAL A 587 -13.87 23.52 -8.72
CA VAL A 587 -13.57 22.28 -9.44
C VAL A 587 -14.84 21.62 -9.98
N GLU A 588 -14.77 21.01 -11.16
CA GLU A 588 -15.91 20.28 -11.76
C GLU A 588 -15.87 18.77 -11.49
N ASP A 589 -14.70 18.23 -11.11
CA ASP A 589 -14.46 16.80 -10.94
C ASP A 589 -15.14 16.24 -9.68
N ASP A 590 -16.01 15.23 -9.85
CA ASP A 590 -16.83 14.71 -8.76
C ASP A 590 -16.03 13.91 -7.72
N TYR A 591 -14.93 13.25 -8.12
CA TYR A 591 -14.09 12.52 -7.17
C TYR A 591 -13.30 13.44 -6.25
N ILE A 592 -12.86 14.60 -6.78
CA ILE A 592 -12.25 15.67 -5.98
C ILE A 592 -13.29 16.24 -5.00
N LYS A 593 -14.49 16.57 -5.47
CA LYS A 593 -15.59 17.08 -4.61
C LYS A 593 -15.94 16.10 -3.49
N GLU A 594 -16.10 14.83 -3.82
CA GLU A 594 -16.30 13.76 -2.85
C GLU A 594 -15.14 13.68 -1.86
N GLY A 595 -13.89 13.78 -2.35
CA GLY A 595 -12.70 13.79 -1.51
C GLY A 595 -12.66 14.95 -0.52
N ILE A 596 -13.07 16.15 -0.94
CA ILE A 596 -13.19 17.34 -0.07
C ILE A 596 -14.18 17.08 1.06
N ILE A 597 -15.39 16.60 0.74
CA ILE A 597 -16.43 16.30 1.73
C ILE A 597 -15.92 15.24 2.71
N HIS A 598 -15.28 14.20 2.21
CA HIS A 598 -14.75 13.12 3.03
C HIS A 598 -13.69 13.62 4.02
N VAL A 599 -12.73 14.41 3.54
CA VAL A 599 -11.67 14.99 4.38
C VAL A 599 -12.27 15.89 5.45
N LEU A 600 -13.12 16.85 5.06
CA LEU A 600 -13.74 17.80 6.00
C LEU A 600 -14.60 17.06 7.05
N SER A 601 -15.31 16.01 6.65
CA SER A 601 -16.13 15.21 7.57
C SER A 601 -15.32 14.40 8.58
N SER A 602 -14.03 14.20 8.30
CA SER A 602 -13.09 13.45 9.15
C SER A 602 -12.31 14.36 10.12
N LEU A 603 -12.38 15.69 9.96
CA LEU A 603 -11.70 16.65 10.84
C LEU A 603 -12.46 16.87 12.16
N GLU A 604 -11.96 17.80 12.98
CA GLU A 604 -12.56 18.16 14.27
C GLU A 604 -14.07 18.44 14.15
N LYS A 605 -14.83 17.90 15.11
CA LYS A 605 -16.29 18.09 15.18
C LYS A 605 -16.63 19.53 15.56
N ASP A 606 -17.84 19.96 15.18
CA ASP A 606 -18.39 21.29 15.49
C ASP A 606 -17.59 22.49 14.95
N ASN A 607 -16.72 22.28 13.95
CA ASN A 607 -16.08 23.39 13.24
C ASN A 607 -17.14 24.18 12.48
N LYS A 608 -17.40 25.41 12.92
CA LYS A 608 -18.47 26.27 12.39
C LYS A 608 -18.45 26.41 10.87
N LYS A 609 -17.26 26.55 10.27
CA LYS A 609 -17.12 26.72 8.82
C LYS A 609 -17.52 25.45 8.06
N ILE A 610 -17.12 24.29 8.59
CA ILE A 610 -17.49 22.99 8.00
C ILE A 610 -18.99 22.76 8.14
N VAL A 611 -19.58 23.11 9.30
CA VAL A 611 -21.03 23.00 9.52
C VAL A 611 -21.80 23.88 8.52
N GLU A 612 -21.41 25.14 8.36
CA GLU A 612 -22.04 26.07 7.41
C GLU A 612 -21.91 25.57 5.96
N PHE A 613 -20.71 25.12 5.57
CA PHE A 613 -20.46 24.53 4.26
C PHE A 613 -21.33 23.30 4.02
N PHE A 614 -21.37 22.34 4.95
CA PHE A 614 -22.19 21.14 4.79
C PHE A 614 -23.68 21.43 4.77
N GLN A 615 -24.18 22.41 5.53
CA GLN A 615 -25.56 22.87 5.42
C GLN A 615 -25.86 23.46 4.04
N GLN A 616 -24.91 24.16 3.43
CA GLN A 616 -25.04 24.68 2.07
C GLN A 616 -25.07 23.55 1.03
N ILE A 617 -24.09 22.64 1.06
CA ILE A 617 -23.98 21.51 0.11
C ILE A 617 -25.15 20.55 0.25
N ASN A 618 -25.69 20.37 1.46
CA ASN A 618 -26.84 19.50 1.67
C ASN A 618 -28.12 20.00 0.95
N ASN A 619 -28.14 21.23 0.42
CA ASN A 619 -29.22 21.72 -0.45
C ASN A 619 -29.03 21.38 -1.94
N GLU A 620 -27.89 20.81 -2.35
CA GLU A 620 -27.69 20.37 -3.73
C GLU A 620 -28.70 19.27 -4.11
N THR A 621 -29.17 19.34 -5.35
CA THR A 621 -30.27 18.50 -5.86
C THR A 621 -29.88 17.04 -5.96
N LEU A 622 -28.65 16.74 -6.36
CA LEU A 622 -28.12 15.39 -6.47
C LEU A 622 -26.78 15.32 -5.74
N LEU A 623 -26.64 14.35 -4.86
CA LEU A 623 -25.38 14.03 -4.19
C LEU A 623 -25.23 12.51 -4.16
N ASN A 624 -23.98 12.06 -4.22
CA ASN A 624 -23.70 10.64 -4.09
C ASN A 624 -23.94 10.16 -2.64
N ILE A 625 -24.25 8.87 -2.47
CA ILE A 625 -24.63 8.31 -1.18
C ILE A 625 -23.56 8.49 -0.10
N ASN A 626 -22.27 8.39 -0.47
CA ASN A 626 -21.15 8.55 0.46
C ASN A 626 -21.09 9.97 1.04
N CYS A 627 -21.23 10.99 0.18
CA CYS A 627 -21.24 12.39 0.59
C CYS A 627 -22.38 12.67 1.56
N ILE A 628 -23.59 12.17 1.26
CA ILE A 628 -24.76 12.36 2.13
C ILE A 628 -24.50 11.70 3.48
N GLN A 629 -24.00 10.46 3.50
CA GLN A 629 -23.69 9.75 4.75
C GLN A 629 -22.66 10.50 5.60
N TRP A 630 -21.57 10.99 5.02
CA TRP A 630 -20.54 11.74 5.74
C TRP A 630 -21.05 13.07 6.28
N ILE A 631 -21.85 13.81 5.49
CA ILE A 631 -22.49 15.05 5.92
C ILE A 631 -23.43 14.79 7.10
N GLN A 632 -24.29 13.77 7.03
CA GLN A 632 -25.22 13.40 8.10
C GLN A 632 -24.48 12.99 9.39
N LEU A 633 -23.46 12.14 9.26
CA LEU A 633 -22.63 11.72 10.39
C LEU A 633 -21.89 12.88 11.04
N TYR A 634 -21.44 13.86 10.26
CA TYR A 634 -20.78 15.06 10.79
C TYR A 634 -21.77 16.00 11.49
N LEU A 635 -22.92 16.29 10.87
CA LEU A 635 -23.89 17.26 11.38
C LEU A 635 -24.74 16.72 12.55
N TYR A 636 -25.08 15.43 12.55
CA TYR A 636 -26.08 14.86 13.46
C TYR A 636 -25.58 13.65 14.28
N GLY A 637 -24.44 13.06 13.92
CA GLY A 637 -23.88 11.89 14.61
C GLY A 637 -24.58 10.55 14.31
N TYR A 638 -25.57 10.54 13.41
CA TYR A 638 -26.27 9.34 12.94
C TYR A 638 -26.72 9.52 11.49
N LYS A 639 -27.01 8.41 10.78
CA LYS A 639 -27.45 8.42 9.38
C LYS A 639 -28.98 8.39 9.30
N ARG A 640 -29.65 9.47 8.89
CA ARG A 640 -31.09 9.45 8.54
C ARG A 640 -31.31 9.96 7.12
N LEU A 641 -30.93 9.14 6.14
CA LEU A 641 -30.93 9.51 4.73
C LEU A 641 -32.33 9.89 4.22
N THR A 642 -33.38 9.22 4.69
CA THR A 642 -34.77 9.48 4.30
C THR A 642 -35.34 10.82 4.78
N ASN A 643 -34.67 11.51 5.71
CA ASN A 643 -35.03 12.88 6.08
C ASN A 643 -34.57 13.92 5.06
N GLU A 644 -33.62 13.55 4.20
CA GLU A 644 -33.07 14.44 3.20
C GLU A 644 -33.97 14.50 1.96
N THR A 645 -33.99 15.65 1.30
CA THR A 645 -34.78 15.86 0.08
C THR A 645 -33.84 16.06 -1.09
N LYS A 646 -33.63 15.00 -1.86
CA LYS A 646 -32.83 14.98 -3.09
C LYS A 646 -33.74 14.73 -4.29
N ILE A 647 -33.28 15.08 -5.49
CA ILE A 647 -34.01 14.78 -6.72
C ILE A 647 -34.23 13.27 -6.83
N ASP A 648 -35.43 12.87 -7.23
CA ASP A 648 -35.72 11.47 -7.50
C ASP A 648 -35.35 11.14 -8.94
N ILE A 649 -34.22 10.47 -9.12
CA ILE A 649 -33.72 10.07 -10.43
C ILE A 649 -34.66 9.06 -11.13
N SER A 650 -35.56 8.39 -10.41
CA SER A 650 -36.55 7.49 -11.05
C SER A 650 -37.55 8.22 -11.96
N GLU A 651 -37.71 9.53 -11.77
CA GLU A 651 -38.46 10.42 -12.66
C GLU A 651 -37.71 10.67 -13.99
N PHE A 652 -36.40 10.44 -14.03
CA PHE A 652 -35.51 10.66 -15.17
C PHE A 652 -34.91 9.34 -15.63
N ARG A 653 -35.62 8.65 -16.53
CA ARG A 653 -35.19 7.36 -17.05
C ARG A 653 -35.20 7.30 -18.56
N ASP A 654 -34.29 6.50 -19.11
CA ASP A 654 -34.32 6.18 -20.52
C ASP A 654 -35.59 5.41 -20.88
N LYS A 655 -36.09 5.60 -22.11
CA LYS A 655 -37.30 4.91 -22.57
C LYS A 655 -37.10 3.41 -22.82
N GLN A 656 -35.87 3.01 -23.14
CA GLN A 656 -35.50 1.66 -23.55
C GLN A 656 -34.09 1.32 -23.08
N ASN A 657 -33.84 0.03 -22.89
CA ASN A 657 -32.52 -0.51 -22.58
C ASN A 657 -31.56 -0.33 -23.77
N ASP A 658 -30.31 0.02 -23.48
CA ASP A 658 -29.19 0.07 -24.42
C ASP A 658 -28.37 -1.22 -24.29
N ASP A 659 -28.37 -2.02 -25.36
CA ASP A 659 -27.77 -3.36 -25.37
C ASP A 659 -26.28 -3.33 -25.00
N THR A 660 -25.54 -2.35 -25.51
CA THR A 660 -24.10 -2.21 -25.26
C THR A 660 -23.82 -1.90 -23.80
N ILE A 661 -24.63 -1.02 -23.19
CA ILE A 661 -24.48 -0.65 -21.77
C ILE A 661 -24.89 -1.82 -20.87
N PHE A 662 -25.98 -2.52 -21.20
CA PHE A 662 -26.43 -3.67 -20.44
C PHE A 662 -25.39 -4.78 -20.46
N ASP A 663 -24.84 -5.10 -21.63
CA ASP A 663 -23.82 -6.12 -21.79
C ASP A 663 -22.55 -5.75 -20.99
N PHE A 664 -22.11 -4.49 -21.06
CA PHE A 664 -21.01 -3.99 -20.24
C PHE A 664 -21.26 -4.14 -18.73
N LEU A 665 -22.41 -3.66 -18.24
CA LEU A 665 -22.76 -3.74 -16.82
C LEU A 665 -22.89 -5.22 -16.38
N SER A 666 -23.43 -6.08 -17.23
CA SER A 666 -23.55 -7.52 -16.95
C SER A 666 -22.19 -8.21 -16.82
N VAL A 667 -21.16 -7.70 -17.48
CA VAL A 667 -19.79 -8.22 -17.34
C VAL A 667 -19.13 -7.69 -16.07
N VAL A 668 -19.19 -6.37 -15.84
CA VAL A 668 -18.51 -5.73 -14.71
C VAL A 668 -19.19 -6.03 -13.37
N GLY A 669 -20.52 -6.07 -13.34
CA GLY A 669 -21.32 -6.32 -12.13
C GLY A 669 -21.25 -7.76 -11.64
N PHE A 670 -21.08 -8.74 -12.53
CA PHE A 670 -21.17 -10.16 -12.17
C PHE A 670 -19.83 -10.90 -11.99
N ASP A 671 -18.67 -10.31 -12.34
CA ASP A 671 -17.37 -10.96 -12.10
C ASP A 671 -16.85 -10.82 -10.65
N PHE A 672 -17.56 -10.07 -9.77
CA PHE A 672 -17.42 -10.19 -8.32
C PHE A 672 -18.17 -11.45 -7.83
N LYS A 673 -17.58 -12.61 -8.16
CA LYS A 673 -18.17 -13.97 -8.18
C LYS A 673 -18.70 -14.57 -6.85
N TYR A 674 -19.01 -13.75 -5.85
CA TYR A 674 -19.66 -14.18 -4.61
C TYR A 674 -20.90 -13.38 -4.24
N ASP A 675 -21.12 -12.25 -4.90
CA ASP A 675 -22.29 -11.41 -4.70
C ASP A 675 -23.04 -11.37 -6.03
N TYR A 676 -24.26 -11.90 -6.08
CA TYR A 676 -25.17 -11.63 -7.19
C TYR A 676 -25.58 -10.16 -7.08
N ARG A 677 -24.70 -9.20 -7.35
CA ARG A 677 -24.97 -7.78 -7.14
C ARG A 677 -24.87 -7.00 -8.43
N LEU A 678 -25.86 -6.17 -8.67
CA LEU A 678 -25.90 -5.20 -9.76
C LEU A 678 -26.28 -3.87 -9.16
N LEU A 679 -25.56 -2.79 -9.50
CA LEU A 679 -25.75 -1.48 -8.88
C LEU A 679 -25.63 -1.54 -7.34
N ASN A 680 -24.73 -2.40 -6.83
CA ASN A 680 -24.54 -2.73 -5.40
C ASN A 680 -25.74 -3.40 -4.70
N MET A 681 -26.79 -3.77 -5.42
CA MET A 681 -27.97 -4.44 -4.87
C MET A 681 -27.98 -5.92 -5.22
N ASP A 682 -28.36 -6.76 -4.27
CA ASP A 682 -28.54 -8.19 -4.51
C ASP A 682 -29.58 -8.43 -5.62
N VAL A 683 -29.27 -9.28 -6.58
CA VAL A 683 -30.07 -9.71 -7.72
C VAL A 683 -30.34 -11.20 -7.55
N TYR A 684 -31.56 -11.66 -7.80
CA TYR A 684 -31.88 -13.10 -7.78
C TYR A 684 -32.38 -13.62 -9.12
N ASN A 685 -32.76 -12.74 -10.05
CA ASN A 685 -33.09 -13.09 -11.42
C ASN A 685 -32.77 -11.90 -12.34
N ILE A 686 -32.22 -12.19 -13.52
CA ILE A 686 -31.89 -11.19 -14.53
C ILE A 686 -32.12 -11.74 -15.94
N ASP A 687 -32.85 -10.99 -16.72
CA ASP A 687 -32.86 -11.05 -18.17
C ASP A 687 -32.83 -9.62 -18.75
N LYS A 688 -32.73 -9.51 -20.07
CA LYS A 688 -32.56 -8.23 -20.78
C LYS A 688 -33.67 -7.20 -20.52
N TYR A 689 -34.84 -7.66 -20.08
CA TYR A 689 -36.04 -6.84 -19.84
C TYR A 689 -36.57 -6.94 -18.40
N ASN A 690 -36.05 -7.87 -17.60
CA ASN A 690 -36.46 -8.10 -16.22
C ASN A 690 -35.23 -8.21 -15.33
N ILE A 691 -34.95 -7.18 -14.54
CA ILE A 691 -33.95 -7.22 -13.47
C ILE A 691 -34.72 -7.31 -12.16
N HIS A 692 -34.39 -8.27 -11.30
CA HIS A 692 -35.05 -8.43 -10.01
C HIS A 692 -34.07 -8.29 -8.85
N PHE A 693 -34.14 -7.13 -8.18
CA PHE A 693 -33.40 -6.87 -6.96
C PHE A 693 -34.09 -7.50 -5.74
N ARG A 694 -33.30 -8.02 -4.79
CA ARG A 694 -33.79 -8.42 -3.46
C ARG A 694 -34.07 -7.19 -2.59
N THR A 695 -33.25 -6.15 -2.74
CA THR A 695 -33.51 -4.84 -2.13
C THR A 695 -34.68 -4.21 -2.87
N GLN A 696 -35.81 -4.04 -2.17
CA GLN A 696 -37.04 -3.52 -2.75
C GLN A 696 -37.46 -2.24 -2.04
N PHE A 697 -37.84 -1.25 -2.85
CA PHE A 697 -38.19 0.10 -2.41
C PHE A 697 -39.70 0.28 -2.47
N LEU A 698 -40.29 0.83 -1.41
CA LEU A 698 -41.71 1.19 -1.35
C LEU A 698 -41.97 2.39 -2.26
N SER A 699 -42.97 2.33 -3.14
CA SER A 699 -43.31 3.45 -4.03
C SER A 699 -44.17 4.52 -3.33
N GLU A 700 -44.63 4.26 -2.11
CA GLU A 700 -45.38 5.23 -1.32
C GLU A 700 -44.54 6.44 -0.94
N ASP A 701 -45.17 7.62 -0.96
CA ASP A 701 -44.56 8.87 -0.54
C ASP A 701 -43.94 8.75 0.87
N LYS A 702 -42.62 9.00 0.97
CA LYS A 702 -41.86 8.98 2.22
C LYS A 702 -42.45 9.89 3.30
N VAL A 703 -43.10 11.00 2.93
CA VAL A 703 -43.76 11.92 3.87
C VAL A 703 -44.96 11.24 4.52
N LYS A 704 -45.71 10.42 3.77
CA LYS A 704 -46.80 9.61 4.31
C LYS A 704 -46.26 8.55 5.26
N ILE A 705 -45.21 7.82 4.87
CA ILE A 705 -44.56 6.80 5.72
C ILE A 705 -44.05 7.43 7.02
N ASN A 706 -43.37 8.58 6.95
CA ASN A 706 -42.89 9.31 8.12
C ASN A 706 -43.99 9.73 9.10
N LYS A 707 -45.14 10.18 8.59
CA LYS A 707 -46.30 10.51 9.45
C LYS A 707 -46.78 9.27 10.19
N ILE A 708 -46.89 8.14 9.50
CA ILE A 708 -47.30 6.85 10.09
C ILE A 708 -46.27 6.39 11.12
N HIS A 709 -44.96 6.51 10.84
CA HIS A 709 -43.90 6.20 11.81
C HIS A 709 -44.12 6.96 13.12
N GLN A 710 -44.37 8.27 13.03
CA GLN A 710 -44.62 9.11 14.21
C GLN A 710 -45.90 8.72 14.95
N GLU A 711 -46.96 8.35 14.25
CA GLU A 711 -48.22 7.90 14.85
C GLU A 711 -48.07 6.56 15.57
N VAL A 712 -47.43 5.58 14.93
CA VAL A 712 -47.15 4.26 15.53
C VAL A 712 -46.25 4.44 16.75
N HIS A 713 -45.20 5.27 16.67
CA HIS A 713 -44.35 5.59 17.83
C HIS A 713 -45.12 6.21 18.99
N LYS A 714 -46.03 7.15 18.72
CA LYS A 714 -46.88 7.76 19.76
C LYS A 714 -47.80 6.72 20.40
N LYS A 715 -48.45 5.87 19.60
CA LYS A 715 -49.33 4.79 20.09
C LYS A 715 -48.56 3.77 20.94
N MET A 716 -47.34 3.41 20.55
CA MET A 716 -46.50 2.47 21.31
C MET A 716 -45.92 3.06 22.58
N ARG A 717 -45.59 4.37 22.61
CA ARG A 717 -45.17 5.04 23.85
C ARG A 717 -46.28 5.12 24.91
N LEU A 718 -47.55 5.03 24.52
CA LEU A 718 -48.69 5.09 25.42
C LEU A 718 -48.96 3.76 26.15
N ASN A 719 -48.40 2.63 25.68
CA ASN A 719 -48.62 1.30 26.25
C ASN A 719 -47.27 0.62 26.61
N ASP A 720 -46.83 0.79 27.87
CA ASP A 720 -45.78 0.08 28.63
C ASP A 720 -44.29 0.14 28.20
N LEU A 721 -43.51 0.84 29.04
CA LEU A 721 -42.07 1.16 28.88
C LEU A 721 -41.07 0.05 29.27
N ASP A 722 -41.50 -1.13 29.73
CA ASP A 722 -40.56 -2.23 30.08
C ASP A 722 -40.87 -3.58 29.41
N PHE A 723 -42.07 -3.77 28.85
CA PHE A 723 -42.49 -5.05 28.25
C PHE A 723 -42.10 -5.18 26.77
N LEU A 724 -41.95 -4.05 26.06
CA LEU A 724 -41.69 -3.99 24.62
C LEU A 724 -40.25 -4.34 24.21
N LYS A 725 -39.26 -4.23 25.11
CA LYS A 725 -37.84 -4.46 24.78
C LYS A 725 -37.50 -5.91 24.43
N ARG A 726 -38.37 -6.88 24.74
CA ARG A 726 -38.05 -8.32 24.52
C ARG A 726 -39.08 -9.14 23.74
N TYR A 727 -40.35 -8.72 23.59
CA TYR A 727 -41.39 -9.68 23.19
C TYR A 727 -42.58 -9.20 22.34
N VAL A 728 -42.56 -8.00 21.75
CA VAL A 728 -43.57 -7.71 20.70
C VAL A 728 -43.14 -8.42 19.43
N SER A 729 -43.91 -9.42 19.00
CA SER A 729 -43.73 -10.06 17.71
C SER A 729 -43.80 -8.98 16.63
N ASN A 730 -42.86 -8.99 15.68
CA ASN A 730 -42.84 -8.10 14.51
C ASN A 730 -44.22 -7.95 13.86
N ASN A 731 -45.09 -8.97 14.00
CA ASN A 731 -46.46 -9.02 13.51
C ASN A 731 -47.36 -7.90 14.05
N LYS A 732 -47.36 -7.57 15.35
CA LYS A 732 -48.24 -6.51 15.88
C LYS A 732 -47.85 -5.11 15.42
N VAL A 733 -46.55 -4.87 15.26
CA VAL A 733 -46.07 -3.60 14.69
C VAL A 733 -46.48 -3.52 13.22
N LYS A 734 -46.23 -4.59 12.45
CA LYS A 734 -46.65 -4.68 11.05
C LYS A 734 -48.16 -4.50 10.86
N GLU A 735 -49.00 -5.09 11.72
CA GLU A 735 -50.45 -4.89 11.72
C GLU A 735 -50.84 -3.40 11.82
N TYR A 736 -50.25 -2.64 12.75
CA TYR A 736 -50.51 -1.19 12.84
C TYR A 736 -50.12 -0.44 11.56
N TYR A 737 -49.04 -0.85 10.91
CA TYR A 737 -48.61 -0.25 9.64
C TYR A 737 -49.54 -0.61 8.48
N SER A 738 -50.00 -1.86 8.41
CA SER A 738 -51.00 -2.30 7.43
C SER A 738 -52.36 -1.60 7.64
N GLU A 739 -52.80 -1.44 8.88
CA GLU A 739 -54.01 -0.69 9.24
C GLU A 739 -53.93 0.81 8.92
N SER A 740 -52.71 1.36 8.85
CA SER A 740 -52.46 2.78 8.57
C SER A 740 -52.54 3.12 7.06
N GLY A 741 -52.84 2.15 6.19
CA GLY A 741 -53.12 2.37 4.77
C GLY A 741 -51.87 2.52 3.88
N ILE A 742 -50.77 1.86 4.22
CA ILE A 742 -49.62 1.66 3.32
C ILE A 742 -49.97 0.51 2.38
N THR A 743 -49.79 0.72 1.08
CA THR A 743 -50.21 -0.24 0.04
C THR A 743 -49.15 -1.32 -0.25
N GLU A 744 -47.93 -1.14 0.27
CA GLU A 744 -46.74 -1.95 0.02
C GLU A 744 -46.43 -2.12 -1.48
N GLN A 745 -46.77 -1.11 -2.28
CA GLN A 745 -46.40 -1.09 -3.69
C GLN A 745 -44.89 -0.88 -3.82
N LEU A 746 -44.28 -1.51 -4.82
CA LEU A 746 -42.84 -1.49 -5.00
C LEU A 746 -42.45 -0.67 -6.24
N VAL A 747 -41.31 0.01 -6.16
CA VAL A 747 -40.66 0.62 -7.32
C VAL A 747 -40.19 -0.50 -8.27
N ASP A 748 -40.48 -0.35 -9.56
CA ASP A 748 -40.06 -1.33 -10.56
C ASP A 748 -38.52 -1.35 -10.68
N SER A 749 -37.94 -2.54 -10.51
CA SER A 749 -36.50 -2.76 -10.61
C SER A 749 -35.95 -2.45 -12.01
N TYR A 750 -36.77 -2.62 -13.06
CA TYR A 750 -36.36 -2.24 -14.42
C TYR A 750 -36.34 -0.72 -14.59
N ASP A 751 -37.27 0.01 -13.96
CA ASP A 751 -37.24 1.47 -13.94
C ASP A 751 -35.99 1.98 -13.20
N ILE A 752 -35.58 1.35 -12.09
CA ILE A 752 -34.33 1.67 -11.39
C ILE A 752 -33.12 1.54 -12.33
N TYR A 753 -33.05 0.46 -13.11
CA TYR A 753 -31.98 0.25 -14.09
C TYR A 753 -31.99 1.31 -15.21
N LEU A 754 -33.15 1.65 -15.76
CA LEU A 754 -33.25 2.68 -16.81
C LEU A 754 -32.89 4.07 -16.30
N SER A 755 -33.12 4.32 -15.01
CA SER A 755 -32.73 5.53 -14.30
C SER A 755 -31.21 5.60 -14.11
N TRP A 756 -30.58 4.46 -13.78
CA TRP A 756 -29.13 4.33 -13.76
C TRP A 756 -28.52 4.51 -15.16
N GLN A 757 -29.09 3.89 -16.19
CA GLN A 757 -28.59 4.00 -17.57
C GLN A 757 -28.55 5.46 -18.04
N TYR A 758 -29.58 6.24 -17.67
CA TYR A 758 -29.63 7.68 -17.91
C TYR A 758 -28.46 8.42 -17.23
N LEU A 759 -28.20 8.15 -15.95
CA LEU A 759 -27.05 8.71 -15.23
C LEU A 759 -25.71 8.28 -15.82
N PHE A 760 -25.58 7.02 -16.22
CA PHE A 760 -24.36 6.50 -16.81
C PHE A 760 -24.03 7.22 -18.12
N LYS A 761 -25.03 7.41 -19.01
CA LYS A 761 -24.88 8.20 -20.24
C LYS A 761 -24.49 9.65 -19.96
N TYR A 762 -25.04 10.26 -18.90
CA TYR A 762 -24.63 11.59 -18.47
C TYR A 762 -23.14 11.64 -18.13
N PHE A 763 -22.62 10.69 -17.36
CA PHE A 763 -21.20 10.65 -17.01
C PHE A 763 -20.29 10.26 -18.18
N LEU A 764 -20.72 9.37 -19.07
CA LEU A 764 -19.98 9.08 -20.31
C LEU A 764 -19.75 10.36 -21.13
N ASN A 765 -20.80 11.18 -21.29
CA ASN A 765 -20.69 12.46 -21.97
C ASN A 765 -19.79 13.44 -21.19
N LYS A 766 -19.91 13.51 -19.86
CA LYS A 766 -19.07 14.39 -19.01
C LYS A 766 -17.58 14.10 -19.18
N TYR A 767 -17.20 12.83 -19.32
CA TYR A 767 -15.82 12.39 -19.46
C TYR A 767 -15.38 12.11 -20.91
N HIS A 768 -16.18 12.53 -21.91
CA HIS A 768 -15.90 12.36 -23.35
C HIS A 768 -15.62 10.90 -23.76
N ILE A 769 -16.44 9.97 -23.27
CA ILE A 769 -16.31 8.53 -23.56
C ILE A 769 -17.38 8.12 -24.57
N ASP A 770 -16.93 7.60 -25.72
CA ASP A 770 -17.83 7.08 -26.74
C ASP A 770 -18.36 5.69 -26.36
N LEU A 771 -19.63 5.41 -26.70
CA LEU A 771 -20.27 4.12 -26.42
C LEU A 771 -19.53 2.94 -27.09
N HIS A 772 -18.91 3.15 -28.25
CA HIS A 772 -18.12 2.13 -28.95
C HIS A 772 -16.85 1.71 -28.18
N ASP A 773 -16.32 2.56 -27.30
CA ASP A 773 -15.13 2.26 -26.50
C ASP A 773 -15.43 1.35 -25.30
N ILE A 774 -16.72 1.15 -25.00
CA ILE A 774 -17.20 0.32 -23.90
C ILE A 774 -17.17 -1.17 -24.28
N GLU A 775 -17.46 -1.51 -25.55
CA GLU A 775 -17.59 -2.90 -26.04
C GLU A 775 -16.30 -3.73 -25.92
N LYS A 776 -15.14 -3.08 -25.76
CA LYS A 776 -13.81 -3.70 -25.83
C LYS A 776 -13.02 -3.68 -24.51
N LYS A 777 -13.57 -3.14 -23.43
CA LYS A 777 -12.82 -2.90 -22.17
C LYS A 777 -13.37 -3.73 -21.02
N ARG A 778 -12.65 -4.81 -20.70
CA ARG A 778 -12.82 -5.59 -19.47
C ARG A 778 -11.57 -5.45 -18.62
N VAL A 779 -11.70 -4.73 -17.51
CA VAL A 779 -10.60 -4.47 -16.60
C VAL A 779 -10.95 -4.93 -15.20
N PHE A 780 -10.21 -5.91 -14.70
CA PHE A 780 -10.37 -6.47 -13.36
C PHE A 780 -9.36 -5.89 -12.36
N GLU A 781 -8.17 -5.47 -12.82
CA GLU A 781 -7.14 -4.89 -11.97
C GLU A 781 -7.40 -3.40 -11.69
N SER A 782 -7.26 -2.97 -10.43
CA SER A 782 -7.46 -1.55 -10.04
C SER A 782 -6.55 -0.60 -10.79
N ASP A 783 -5.35 -1.05 -11.16
CA ASP A 783 -4.28 -0.24 -11.74
C ASP A 783 -4.44 -0.04 -13.24
N MET A 784 -5.48 -0.65 -13.82
CA MET A 784 -5.89 -0.52 -15.21
C MET A 784 -7.24 0.21 -15.35
N LYS A 785 -7.90 0.57 -14.23
CA LYS A 785 -9.18 1.30 -14.26
C LYS A 785 -8.97 2.71 -14.80
N ASN A 786 -9.85 3.12 -15.70
CA ASN A 786 -9.85 4.43 -16.37
C ASN A 786 -11.15 5.20 -16.14
N ASN A 787 -11.34 6.29 -16.87
CA ASN A 787 -12.50 7.17 -16.72
C ASN A 787 -13.85 6.48 -16.98
N LEU A 788 -13.89 5.36 -17.73
CA LEU A 788 -15.11 4.57 -17.88
C LEU A 788 -15.57 3.98 -16.54
N TYR A 789 -14.62 3.50 -15.73
CA TYR A 789 -14.91 3.00 -14.38
C TYR A 789 -15.27 4.12 -13.42
N LYS A 790 -14.72 5.32 -13.61
CA LYS A 790 -15.13 6.52 -12.88
C LYS A 790 -16.58 6.90 -13.18
N ALA A 791 -16.97 6.91 -14.46
CA ALA A 791 -18.35 7.15 -14.88
C ALA A 791 -19.31 6.10 -14.27
N LEU A 792 -18.90 4.83 -14.28
CA LEU A 792 -19.66 3.73 -13.68
C LEU A 792 -19.86 3.94 -12.17
N ASP A 793 -18.78 4.15 -11.42
CA ASP A 793 -18.81 4.34 -9.97
C ASP A 793 -19.68 5.54 -9.54
N LEU A 794 -19.50 6.68 -10.21
CA LEU A 794 -20.28 7.89 -9.94
C LEU A 794 -21.76 7.72 -10.30
N SER A 795 -22.08 7.03 -11.39
CA SER A 795 -23.47 6.78 -11.78
C SER A 795 -24.20 5.89 -10.77
N ILE A 796 -23.53 4.85 -10.26
CA ILE A 796 -24.09 3.96 -9.22
C ILE A 796 -24.27 4.73 -7.91
N SER A 797 -23.22 5.41 -7.44
CA SER A 797 -23.26 6.10 -6.14
C SER A 797 -24.30 7.25 -6.10
N ASN A 798 -24.56 7.92 -7.23
CA ASN A 798 -25.61 8.94 -7.34
C ASN A 798 -27.02 8.33 -7.40
N LEU A 799 -27.21 7.21 -8.09
CA LEU A 799 -28.47 6.46 -8.07
C LEU A 799 -28.81 6.04 -6.63
N GLU A 800 -27.85 5.44 -5.94
CA GLU A 800 -28.02 5.01 -4.55
C GLU A 800 -28.37 6.19 -3.63
N GLY A 801 -27.71 7.33 -3.81
CA GLY A 801 -27.99 8.55 -3.03
C GLY A 801 -29.43 9.05 -3.24
N SER A 802 -29.90 9.06 -4.50
CA SER A 802 -31.29 9.38 -4.85
C SER A 802 -32.27 8.42 -4.20
N LEU A 803 -32.03 7.10 -4.31
CA LEU A 803 -32.93 6.08 -3.77
C LEU A 803 -33.01 6.15 -2.24
N ALA A 804 -31.87 6.28 -1.56
CA ALA A 804 -31.80 6.36 -0.10
C ALA A 804 -32.51 7.58 0.49
N CYS A 805 -32.53 8.70 -0.24
CA CYS A 805 -33.20 9.92 0.21
C CYS A 805 -34.70 9.91 -0.08
N ASN A 806 -35.15 9.22 -1.13
CA ASN A 806 -36.52 9.31 -1.61
C ASN A 806 -37.41 8.13 -1.23
N TYR A 807 -36.83 6.98 -0.91
CA TYR A 807 -37.58 5.74 -0.69
C TYR A 807 -37.21 5.04 0.61
N TYR A 808 -38.22 4.43 1.24
CA TYR A 808 -38.03 3.43 2.30
C TYR A 808 -37.92 2.03 1.68
N LEU A 809 -37.23 1.12 2.37
CA LEU A 809 -37.22 -0.28 2.02
C LEU A 809 -38.53 -0.96 2.45
N ASN A 810 -38.89 -2.05 1.78
CA ASN A 810 -40.03 -2.88 2.18
C ASN A 810 -39.72 -3.81 3.36
N THR A 811 -38.51 -3.73 3.92
CA THR A 811 -38.08 -4.47 5.10
C THR A 811 -38.42 -3.70 6.38
N PHE A 812 -38.73 -4.45 7.44
CA PHE A 812 -38.95 -3.93 8.78
C PHE A 812 -37.82 -4.38 9.69
N ASP A 813 -37.09 -3.44 10.29
CA ASP A 813 -36.03 -3.75 11.24
C ASP A 813 -36.04 -2.79 12.45
N LYS A 814 -35.24 -3.11 13.48
CA LYS A 814 -34.96 -2.27 14.64
C LYS A 814 -33.93 -1.21 14.27
N TYR A 815 -34.39 -0.01 13.95
CA TYR A 815 -33.52 1.15 13.79
C TYR A 815 -32.84 1.51 15.13
N ASN A 816 -31.50 1.50 15.16
CA ASN A 816 -30.66 1.85 16.33
C ASN A 816 -31.05 1.17 17.65
N GLU A 817 -31.41 -0.11 17.61
CA GLU A 817 -31.85 -0.94 18.76
C GLU A 817 -33.06 -0.39 19.54
N ARG A 818 -33.76 0.65 19.04
CA ARG A 818 -34.75 1.41 19.82
C ARG A 818 -36.13 1.52 19.18
N GLU A 819 -36.25 1.41 17.85
CA GLU A 819 -37.48 1.73 17.11
C GLU A 819 -37.74 0.72 15.99
N LEU A 820 -38.95 0.17 15.86
CA LEU A 820 -39.33 -0.85 14.88
C LEU A 820 -40.15 -0.18 13.77
N CYS A 821 -39.55 0.03 12.59
CA CYS A 821 -40.14 0.79 11.48
C CYS A 821 -39.70 0.25 10.11
N PHE A 822 -40.21 0.82 9.02
CA PHE A 822 -39.63 0.57 7.69
C PHE A 822 -38.20 1.07 7.65
N ASP A 823 -37.33 0.26 7.05
CA ASP A 823 -35.90 0.53 7.02
C ASP A 823 -35.52 1.56 5.94
N SER A 824 -34.41 2.25 6.14
CA SER A 824 -33.83 3.14 5.13
C SER A 824 -32.72 2.42 4.37
N TYR A 825 -32.59 2.68 3.06
CA TYR A 825 -31.48 2.09 2.31
C TYR A 825 -30.14 2.66 2.80
N GLU A 826 -29.39 1.83 3.51
CA GLU A 826 -27.97 2.04 3.76
C GLU A 826 -27.18 1.08 2.88
N ASN A 827 -26.18 1.60 2.16
CA ASN A 827 -25.26 0.73 1.44
C ASN A 827 -24.36 0.02 2.47
N ASP A 828 -24.76 -1.19 2.86
CA ASP A 828 -24.03 -2.04 3.81
C ASP A 828 -22.92 -2.87 3.17
N VAL A 829 -22.93 -2.99 1.84
CA VAL A 829 -22.08 -3.92 1.08
C VAL A 829 -20.60 -3.55 1.16
N TYR A 830 -20.30 -2.26 1.31
CA TYR A 830 -18.97 -1.71 1.54
C TYR A 830 -18.98 -0.64 2.65
N ASN A 831 -19.82 -0.80 3.68
CA ASN A 831 -19.88 0.11 4.84
C ASN A 831 -18.59 0.10 5.69
N GLU A 832 -17.48 -0.47 5.19
CA GLU A 832 -16.13 -0.07 5.57
C GLU A 832 -15.79 1.29 4.97
N SER A 833 -16.50 2.33 5.42
CA SER A 833 -16.19 3.72 5.15
C SER A 833 -14.68 3.92 5.27
N VAL A 834 -14.03 4.25 4.16
CA VAL A 834 -12.59 4.51 4.09
C VAL A 834 -12.18 5.42 5.24
N VAL A 835 -11.48 4.91 6.26
CA VAL A 835 -11.22 5.67 7.49
C VAL A 835 -9.97 6.53 7.31
N LEU A 836 -10.14 7.83 7.08
CA LEU A 836 -9.01 8.76 6.94
C LEU A 836 -8.31 9.07 8.25
N TYR A 837 -9.00 9.03 9.38
CA TYR A 837 -8.46 9.47 10.68
C TYR A 837 -7.63 8.41 11.42
N TYR A 838 -7.49 7.19 10.88
CA TYR A 838 -6.68 6.15 11.52
C TYR A 838 -5.18 6.56 11.53
N PRO A 839 -4.48 6.54 12.68
CA PRO A 839 -3.10 7.00 12.77
C PRO A 839 -2.13 6.18 11.90
N ILE A 840 -1.23 6.87 11.18
CA ILE A 840 -0.18 6.19 10.40
C ILE A 840 0.83 5.54 11.34
N SER A 841 1.21 4.29 11.03
CA SER A 841 2.24 3.56 11.77
C SER A 841 3.57 4.32 11.73
N VAL A 842 4.11 4.63 12.91
CA VAL A 842 5.46 5.17 13.07
C VAL A 842 6.18 4.26 14.07
N TYR A 843 7.30 3.68 13.63
CA TYR A 843 8.06 2.75 14.46
C TYR A 843 8.57 3.45 15.74
N ASN A 844 8.25 2.87 16.88
CA ASN A 844 8.70 3.29 18.20
C ASN A 844 9.58 2.18 18.82
N GLU A 845 10.88 2.47 18.94
CA GLU A 845 11.87 1.53 19.49
C GLU A 845 11.70 1.32 21.02
N GLU A 846 11.22 2.33 21.74
CA GLU A 846 11.08 2.25 23.19
C GLU A 846 9.99 1.25 23.58
N ILE A 847 8.85 1.27 22.86
CA ILE A 847 7.78 0.33 23.12
C ILE A 847 8.13 -1.09 22.68
N ASP A 848 8.79 -1.28 21.53
CA ASP A 848 9.29 -2.59 21.09
C ASP A 848 10.29 -3.18 22.10
N SER A 849 11.13 -2.33 22.71
CA SER A 849 12.04 -2.75 23.78
C SER A 849 11.30 -3.16 25.06
N LEU A 850 10.24 -2.45 25.44
CA LEU A 850 9.39 -2.77 26.59
C LEU A 850 8.61 -4.08 26.35
N ASP A 851 8.04 -4.23 25.16
CA ASP A 851 7.35 -5.43 24.68
C ASP A 851 8.22 -6.68 24.80
N LYS A 852 9.45 -6.62 24.27
CA LYS A 852 10.44 -7.70 24.38
C LYS A 852 10.80 -8.05 25.83
N LYS A 853 10.73 -7.09 26.75
CA LYS A 853 10.95 -7.34 28.20
C LYS A 853 9.73 -7.98 28.85
N ILE A 854 8.52 -7.54 28.51
CA ILE A 854 7.26 -8.09 29.04
C ILE A 854 7.06 -9.55 28.61
N ILE A 855 7.25 -9.88 27.33
CA ILE A 855 7.11 -11.26 26.83
C ILE A 855 8.01 -12.23 27.61
N LYS A 856 9.21 -11.79 28.02
CA LYS A 856 10.17 -12.59 28.78
C LYS A 856 9.75 -12.86 30.22
N LYS A 857 8.77 -12.12 30.77
CA LYS A 857 8.22 -12.37 32.12
C LYS A 857 7.31 -13.59 32.17
N ILE A 858 6.74 -14.03 31.04
CA ILE A 858 5.92 -15.24 31.00
C ILE A 858 6.81 -16.45 31.31
N TYR A 859 6.57 -17.07 32.45
CA TYR A 859 7.26 -18.31 32.82
C TYR A 859 6.75 -19.46 31.96
N ILE A 860 7.67 -20.11 31.26
CA ILE A 860 7.38 -21.31 30.48
C ILE A 860 8.32 -22.43 30.93
N PRO A 861 7.80 -23.58 31.38
CA PRO A 861 8.62 -24.70 31.80
C PRO A 861 9.40 -25.28 30.61
N LYS A 862 10.58 -25.87 30.90
CA LYS A 862 11.43 -26.50 29.87
C LYS A 862 10.71 -27.66 29.16
N ILE A 863 9.93 -28.43 29.93
CA ILE A 863 9.10 -29.52 29.43
C ILE A 863 7.65 -29.04 29.56
N LYS A 864 6.94 -28.97 28.44
CA LYS A 864 5.50 -28.68 28.43
C LYS A 864 4.77 -30.02 28.51
N THR A 865 3.99 -30.19 29.56
CA THR A 865 3.18 -31.37 29.82
C THR A 865 1.70 -30.99 29.78
N ASP A 866 0.82 -31.99 29.79
CA ASP A 866 -0.61 -31.78 29.99
C ASP A 866 -0.90 -31.02 31.28
N GLU A 867 -0.19 -31.36 32.37
CA GLU A 867 -0.29 -30.67 33.66
C GLU A 867 0.02 -29.17 33.55
N TRP A 868 1.01 -28.80 32.73
CA TRP A 868 1.29 -27.39 32.46
C TRP A 868 0.15 -26.72 31.69
N ALA A 869 -0.44 -27.39 30.70
CA ALA A 869 -1.54 -26.85 29.91
C ALA A 869 -2.83 -26.64 30.75
N GLU A 870 -2.96 -27.37 31.87
CA GLU A 870 -4.10 -27.30 32.80
C GLU A 870 -3.80 -26.44 34.06
N ASP A 871 -2.57 -25.95 34.23
CA ASP A 871 -2.18 -25.19 35.43
C ASP A 871 -2.69 -23.74 35.42
N PHE A 872 -3.93 -23.56 35.85
CA PHE A 872 -4.56 -22.24 36.01
C PHE A 872 -3.83 -21.35 37.03
N LYS A 873 -3.17 -21.91 38.05
CA LYS A 873 -2.45 -21.13 39.07
C LYS A 873 -1.24 -20.45 38.47
N LEU A 874 -0.53 -21.15 37.58
CA LEU A 874 0.54 -20.56 36.80
C LEU A 874 0.02 -19.43 35.91
N SER A 875 -1.18 -19.55 35.34
CA SER A 875 -1.77 -18.46 34.52
C SER A 875 -1.98 -17.20 35.35
N ILE A 876 -2.53 -17.32 36.56
CA ILE A 876 -2.70 -16.20 37.49
C ILE A 876 -1.35 -15.61 37.93
N ALA A 877 -0.35 -16.46 38.20
CA ALA A 877 0.99 -16.00 38.56
C ALA A 877 1.67 -15.22 37.42
N ASN A 878 1.60 -15.73 36.19
CA ASN A 878 2.07 -15.03 35.00
C ASN A 878 1.33 -13.71 34.79
N PHE A 879 0.01 -13.68 34.99
CA PHE A 879 -0.79 -12.46 34.91
C PHE A 879 -0.30 -11.36 35.87
N ARG A 880 0.02 -11.72 37.13
CA ARG A 880 0.60 -10.79 38.12
C ARG A 880 1.96 -10.24 37.70
N GLU A 881 2.83 -11.10 37.14
CA GLU A 881 4.15 -10.68 36.66
C GLU A 881 4.06 -9.70 35.49
N LEU A 882 3.09 -9.91 34.59
CA LEU A 882 2.87 -9.04 33.42
C LEU A 882 2.47 -7.61 33.80
N ILE A 883 1.67 -7.42 34.85
CA ILE A 883 1.24 -6.08 35.31
C ILE A 883 2.25 -5.39 36.24
N ALA A 884 3.29 -6.10 36.67
CA ALA A 884 4.33 -5.54 37.52
C ALA A 884 5.22 -4.55 36.74
N PRO A 885 5.77 -3.50 37.40
CA PRO A 885 6.64 -2.51 36.75
C PRO A 885 7.84 -3.14 36.04
N VAL A 886 8.32 -2.44 35.01
CA VAL A 886 9.53 -2.77 34.25
C VAL A 886 10.41 -1.54 34.17
N LYS A 887 11.69 -1.70 34.50
CA LYS A 887 12.68 -0.63 34.40
C LYS A 887 13.23 -0.51 32.98
N PHE A 888 13.18 0.68 32.40
CA PHE A 888 13.74 1.01 31.08
C PHE A 888 14.23 2.46 31.05
N LYS A 889 15.46 2.68 30.54
CA LYS A 889 16.13 3.99 30.49
C LYS A 889 16.08 4.81 31.79
N GLY A 890 16.18 4.15 32.94
CA GLY A 890 16.16 4.81 34.26
C GLY A 890 14.77 5.07 34.85
N GLU A 891 13.70 4.84 34.08
CA GLU A 891 12.30 5.02 34.49
C GLU A 891 11.60 3.67 34.71
N GLU A 892 10.53 3.66 35.50
CA GLU A 892 9.65 2.50 35.69
C GLU A 892 8.36 2.66 34.87
N TRP A 893 8.02 1.60 34.14
CA TRP A 893 6.84 1.54 33.25
C TRP A 893 5.95 0.37 33.64
N ARG A 894 4.63 0.56 33.58
CA ARG A 894 3.63 -0.50 33.76
C ARG A 894 2.83 -0.71 32.49
N LEU A 895 2.56 -1.97 32.19
CA LEU A 895 1.64 -2.35 31.14
C LEU A 895 0.20 -2.10 31.63
N ILE A 896 -0.55 -1.28 30.89
CA ILE A 896 -1.96 -0.99 31.19
C ILE A 896 -2.90 -1.69 30.22
N TYR A 897 -2.41 -2.10 29.05
CA TYR A 897 -3.11 -2.97 28.11
C TYR A 897 -2.12 -3.74 27.24
N GLY A 898 -2.48 -4.96 26.85
CA GLY A 898 -1.74 -5.71 25.82
C GLY A 898 -2.33 -7.09 25.57
N SER A 899 -2.24 -7.55 24.32
CA SER A 899 -2.47 -8.95 23.94
C SER A 899 -1.14 -9.63 23.71
N ILE A 900 -0.83 -10.63 24.52
CA ILE A 900 0.50 -11.19 24.69
C ILE A 900 0.42 -12.69 24.44
N LYS A 901 1.31 -13.19 23.60
CA LYS A 901 1.34 -14.59 23.19
C LYS A 901 2.78 -15.08 23.19
N ARG A 902 3.00 -16.26 23.72
CA ARG A 902 4.26 -16.97 23.56
C ARG A 902 3.96 -18.36 23.02
N ARG A 903 4.63 -18.75 21.94
CA ARG A 903 4.27 -19.95 21.19
C ARG A 903 5.42 -20.52 20.38
N GLU A 904 5.25 -21.76 19.93
CA GLU A 904 6.19 -22.46 19.06
C GLU A 904 5.43 -23.13 17.90
N LYS A 905 5.96 -23.01 16.69
CA LYS A 905 5.44 -23.67 15.48
C LYS A 905 6.47 -24.65 14.92
N ASP A 906 6.00 -25.76 14.36
CA ASP A 906 6.85 -26.72 13.66
C ASP A 906 7.42 -26.11 12.36
N LYS A 907 8.73 -26.26 12.16
CA LYS A 907 9.45 -25.59 11.06
C LYS A 907 9.10 -26.10 9.67
N LYS A 908 8.62 -27.35 9.53
CA LYS A 908 8.32 -27.97 8.24
C LYS A 908 6.85 -27.83 7.84
N SER A 909 5.95 -27.98 8.81
CA SER A 909 4.50 -27.97 8.59
C SER A 909 3.82 -26.64 8.93
N GLY A 910 4.50 -25.75 9.66
CA GLY A 910 3.93 -24.48 10.13
C GLY A 910 2.86 -24.63 11.23
N LYS A 911 2.57 -25.86 11.67
CA LYS A 911 1.54 -26.12 12.69
C LYS A 911 1.98 -25.62 14.07
N LEU A 912 1.03 -25.09 14.85
CA LEU A 912 1.24 -24.68 16.23
C LEU A 912 1.51 -25.91 17.10
N VAL A 913 2.59 -25.86 17.88
CA VAL A 913 2.99 -26.93 18.83
C VAL A 913 2.43 -26.63 20.22
N TRP A 914 2.60 -25.40 20.70
CA TRP A 914 2.02 -24.90 21.94
C TRP A 914 1.87 -23.39 21.89
N SER A 915 0.93 -22.84 22.66
CA SER A 915 0.83 -21.40 22.96
C SER A 915 0.39 -21.15 24.40
N ASP A 916 0.78 -19.99 24.94
CA ASP A 916 0.31 -19.42 26.20
C ASP A 916 -0.03 -17.95 25.93
N GLU A 917 -1.31 -17.61 26.07
CA GLU A 917 -1.89 -16.36 25.58
C GLU A 917 -2.58 -15.60 26.73
N TYR A 918 -2.40 -14.28 26.76
CA TYR A 918 -2.91 -13.37 27.78
C TYR A 918 -3.46 -12.09 27.14
N ILE A 919 -4.62 -11.63 27.56
CA ILE A 919 -5.17 -10.30 27.29
C ILE A 919 -5.34 -9.62 28.64
N LEU A 920 -4.89 -8.37 28.75
CA LEU A 920 -5.05 -7.57 29.98
C LEU A 920 -5.48 -6.14 29.64
N ASN A 921 -6.31 -5.56 30.50
CA ASN A 921 -6.84 -4.22 30.33
C ASN A 921 -7.09 -3.57 31.70
N LEU A 922 -6.42 -2.44 31.96
CA LEU A 922 -6.66 -1.61 33.13
C LEU A 922 -8.00 -0.89 33.00
N ALA A 923 -8.85 -1.02 34.02
CA ALA A 923 -10.11 -0.32 34.14
C ALA A 923 -10.03 0.77 35.23
N VAL A 924 -10.54 1.96 34.90
CA VAL A 924 -10.54 3.16 35.76
C VAL A 924 -11.97 3.52 36.15
N ASP A 925 -12.26 3.43 37.46
CA ASP A 925 -13.59 3.69 38.05
C ASP A 925 -14.71 2.86 37.38
N GLU A 926 -14.38 1.65 36.92
CA GLU A 926 -15.34 0.71 36.36
C GLU A 926 -16.17 0.04 37.46
N LYS A 927 -17.48 0.04 37.28
CA LYS A 927 -18.46 -0.53 38.21
C LYS A 927 -18.81 -1.98 37.87
N TYR A 928 -18.67 -2.40 36.62
CA TYR A 928 -18.94 -3.77 36.20
C TYR A 928 -18.03 -4.76 36.92
N THR A 929 -18.55 -5.87 37.41
CA THR A 929 -17.78 -7.00 38.00
C THR A 929 -18.17 -8.28 37.26
N LEU A 930 -17.22 -9.21 37.12
CA LEU A 930 -17.46 -10.47 36.40
C LEU A 930 -18.71 -11.19 36.93
N SER A 931 -19.58 -11.56 35.99
CA SER A 931 -20.89 -12.14 36.27
C SER A 931 -20.92 -13.67 36.17
N ASN A 932 -19.77 -14.28 35.85
CA ASN A 932 -19.65 -15.69 35.49
C ASN A 932 -20.49 -16.06 34.24
N ASN A 933 -20.68 -15.08 33.34
CA ASN A 933 -21.35 -15.25 32.07
C ASN A 933 -20.37 -14.93 30.94
N PRO A 934 -19.80 -15.95 30.28
CA PRO A 934 -18.80 -15.75 29.23
C PRO A 934 -19.21 -14.77 28.13
N SER A 935 -20.49 -14.72 27.76
CA SER A 935 -20.99 -13.83 26.70
C SER A 935 -20.98 -12.36 27.10
N ASN A 936 -21.21 -12.04 28.37
CA ASN A 936 -21.18 -10.67 28.86
C ASN A 936 -19.75 -10.28 29.30
N ASP A 937 -19.08 -11.18 30.01
CA ASP A 937 -17.77 -10.94 30.61
C ASP A 937 -16.68 -10.79 29.53
N ARG A 938 -16.80 -11.48 28.38
CA ARG A 938 -15.86 -11.31 27.25
C ARG A 938 -15.77 -9.89 26.73
N MET A 939 -16.83 -9.08 26.86
CA MET A 939 -16.80 -7.67 26.47
C MET A 939 -15.78 -6.89 27.29
N TYR A 940 -15.46 -7.34 28.51
CA TYR A 940 -14.54 -6.69 29.44
C TYR A 940 -13.12 -7.23 29.40
N THR A 941 -12.98 -8.54 29.19
CA THR A 941 -11.73 -9.29 29.33
C THR A 941 -11.06 -9.69 28.03
N ILE A 942 -11.82 -9.81 26.93
CA ILE A 942 -11.33 -10.28 25.62
C ILE A 942 -11.50 -9.20 24.56
N GLU A 943 -12.70 -8.63 24.44
CA GLU A 943 -13.02 -7.66 23.41
C GLU A 943 -12.58 -6.25 23.79
N THR A 944 -12.10 -5.52 22.80
CA THR A 944 -11.75 -4.11 22.91
C THR A 944 -12.79 -3.30 22.15
N PRO A 945 -13.55 -2.40 22.80
CA PRO A 945 -14.55 -1.58 22.12
C PRO A 945 -13.88 -0.64 21.12
N THR A 946 -14.51 -0.45 19.96
CA THR A 946 -13.99 0.34 18.85
C THR A 946 -14.60 1.74 18.83
N ILE A 947 -13.76 2.77 18.71
CA ILE A 947 -14.16 4.16 18.47
C ILE A 947 -14.03 4.46 16.97
N ASN A 948 -15.05 5.10 16.40
CA ASN A 948 -15.14 5.47 15.00
C ASN A 948 -14.93 7.00 14.83
N ASP A 949 -13.79 7.51 15.32
CA ASP A 949 -13.41 8.94 15.26
C ASP A 949 -11.88 9.10 15.36
N ASP A 950 -11.38 10.33 15.13
CA ASP A 950 -9.96 10.68 15.25
C ASP A 950 -9.47 10.58 16.69
N VAL A 951 -8.19 10.21 16.85
CA VAL A 951 -7.49 10.14 18.14
C VAL A 951 -7.56 11.46 18.94
N ILE A 952 -7.67 12.60 18.28
CA ILE A 952 -7.80 13.92 18.92
C ILE A 952 -9.18 14.08 19.58
N ASN A 953 -10.22 13.49 19.01
CA ASN A 953 -11.60 13.61 19.47
C ASN A 953 -11.97 12.61 20.58
N ILE A 954 -11.08 11.68 20.94
CA ILE A 954 -11.43 10.60 21.89
C ILE A 954 -11.84 11.14 23.27
N SER A 955 -11.37 12.33 23.64
CA SER A 955 -11.72 12.97 24.91
C SER A 955 -13.22 13.25 25.06
N ILE A 956 -13.99 13.27 23.96
CA ILE A 956 -15.45 13.45 23.97
C ILE A 956 -16.15 12.22 24.58
N TYR A 957 -15.58 11.02 24.43
CA TYR A 957 -16.17 9.77 24.93
C TYR A 957 -15.94 9.58 26.44
N ASP A 958 -16.79 8.76 27.09
CA ASP A 958 -16.59 8.29 28.47
C ASP A 958 -16.36 6.77 28.47
N THR A 959 -15.09 6.38 28.51
CA THR A 959 -14.63 5.00 28.49
C THR A 959 -13.73 4.77 29.69
N SER A 960 -14.08 3.76 30.49
CA SER A 960 -13.34 3.32 31.67
C SER A 960 -12.14 2.42 31.33
N ARG A 961 -12.06 1.93 30.08
CA ARG A 961 -11.08 0.95 29.61
C ARG A 961 -10.43 1.40 28.31
N THR A 962 -9.39 0.69 27.91
CA THR A 962 -8.77 0.82 26.59
C THR A 962 -9.79 0.60 25.47
N CYS A 963 -9.67 1.36 24.39
CA CYS A 963 -10.47 1.22 23.17
C CYS A 963 -9.55 1.08 21.95
N SER A 964 -10.04 0.44 20.90
CA SER A 964 -9.39 0.43 19.58
C SER A 964 -9.94 1.57 18.73
N LEU A 965 -9.18 2.00 17.73
CA LEU A 965 -9.73 2.85 16.67
C LEU A 965 -10.16 1.99 15.48
N ARG A 966 -11.23 2.40 14.80
CA ARG A 966 -11.66 1.72 13.58
C ARG A 966 -10.60 1.90 12.50
N SER A 967 -10.03 0.80 12.02
CA SER A 967 -9.17 0.76 10.84
C SER A 967 -9.98 0.41 9.59
N THR A 968 -9.50 0.82 8.42
CA THR A 968 -10.06 0.40 7.12
C THR A 968 -9.55 -1.00 6.76
N ASN A 969 -10.43 -1.98 6.47
CA ASN A 969 -9.95 -3.29 6.00
C ASN A 969 -9.72 -3.33 4.48
N GLU A 970 -10.46 -2.55 3.70
CA GLU A 970 -10.37 -2.50 2.23
C GLU A 970 -9.00 -2.08 1.68
N PHE A 971 -8.24 -1.27 2.43
CA PHE A 971 -6.93 -0.75 2.02
C PHE A 971 -5.79 -1.22 2.94
N ARG A 972 -5.91 -2.41 3.56
CA ARG A 972 -4.88 -3.00 4.44
C ARG A 972 -3.48 -3.10 3.81
N ASN A 973 -3.37 -2.98 2.49
CA ASN A 973 -2.09 -3.01 1.76
C ASN A 973 -1.45 -1.64 1.58
N GLU A 974 -2.17 -0.56 1.86
CA GLU A 974 -1.67 0.81 1.66
C GLU A 974 -0.83 1.27 2.85
N PHE A 975 -1.23 0.89 4.06
CA PHE A 975 -0.48 1.14 5.28
C PHE A 975 -0.26 -0.15 6.04
N VAL A 976 0.84 -0.19 6.78
CA VAL A 976 1.19 -1.28 7.67
C VAL A 976 0.05 -1.58 8.63
N GLU A 977 -0.38 -2.84 8.71
CA GLU A 977 -1.37 -3.29 9.69
C GLU A 977 -0.82 -3.12 11.12
N THR A 978 -1.58 -2.40 11.95
CA THR A 978 -1.26 -2.18 13.37
C THR A 978 -2.47 -2.51 14.24
N ASN A 979 -2.23 -2.76 15.53
CA ASN A 979 -3.29 -2.91 16.52
C ASN A 979 -3.37 -1.66 17.39
N PHE A 980 -3.69 -0.51 16.79
CA PHE A 980 -3.68 0.76 17.50
C PHE A 980 -4.78 0.82 18.56
N ASN A 981 -4.38 1.05 19.81
CA ASN A 981 -5.29 1.21 20.94
C ASN A 981 -5.06 2.55 21.63
N VAL A 982 -6.13 3.10 22.20
CA VAL A 982 -6.10 4.32 22.99
C VAL A 982 -6.40 4.00 24.46
N PRO A 983 -5.74 4.69 25.41
CA PRO A 983 -6.03 4.50 26.83
C PRO A 983 -7.47 4.91 27.16
N SER A 984 -7.95 4.51 28.34
CA SER A 984 -9.21 5.01 28.89
C SER A 984 -9.29 6.54 28.80
N THR A 985 -10.40 7.05 28.27
CA THR A 985 -10.63 8.50 28.12
C THR A 985 -10.72 9.20 29.49
N ARG A 986 -11.12 8.48 30.55
CA ARG A 986 -11.02 8.99 31.93
C ARG A 986 -9.59 9.26 32.33
N LEU A 987 -8.66 8.37 31.98
CA LEU A 987 -7.23 8.56 32.25
C LEU A 987 -6.72 9.79 31.49
N VAL A 988 -7.06 9.92 30.20
CA VAL A 988 -6.72 11.09 29.37
C VAL A 988 -7.21 12.39 30.02
N LYS A 989 -8.45 12.43 30.51
CA LYS A 989 -9.05 13.58 31.20
C LYS A 989 -8.37 13.91 32.54
N ILE A 990 -8.03 12.91 33.35
CA ILE A 990 -7.43 13.11 34.69
C ILE A 990 -6.07 13.80 34.61
N PHE A 991 -5.29 13.49 33.58
CA PHE A 991 -3.93 14.02 33.40
C PHE A 991 -3.83 15.09 32.30
N ASP A 992 -4.95 15.49 31.70
CA ASP A 992 -5.02 16.43 30.57
C ASP A 992 -4.02 16.07 29.46
N LEU A 993 -4.09 14.81 29.01
CA LEU A 993 -3.12 14.27 28.06
C LEU A 993 -3.48 14.65 26.63
N LYS A 994 -2.47 15.00 25.84
CA LYS A 994 -2.58 15.25 24.41
C LYS A 994 -1.81 14.18 23.62
N TYR A 995 -2.43 13.69 22.57
CA TYR A 995 -1.79 12.73 21.69
C TYR A 995 -0.71 13.38 20.83
N SER A 996 0.47 12.76 20.76
CA SER A 996 1.62 13.18 19.98
C SER A 996 1.82 12.21 18.82
N LEU A 997 1.54 12.69 17.61
CA LEU A 997 1.71 11.92 16.37
C LEU A 997 3.19 11.58 16.07
N HIS A 998 4.13 12.41 16.53
CA HIS A 998 5.57 12.25 16.23
C HIS A 998 6.18 10.94 16.76
N ASN A 999 5.72 10.45 17.90
CA ASN A 999 6.27 9.29 18.60
C ASN A 999 5.20 8.31 19.12
N ASN A 1000 3.94 8.48 18.71
CA ASN A 1000 2.79 7.68 19.17
C ASN A 1000 2.72 7.60 20.71
N SER A 1001 2.64 8.77 21.36
CA SER A 1001 2.56 8.87 22.82
C SER A 1001 1.48 9.83 23.29
N TRP A 1002 1.10 9.73 24.56
CA TRP A 1002 0.26 10.71 25.24
C TRP A 1002 1.13 11.56 26.15
N LYS A 1003 1.17 12.87 25.87
CA LYS A 1003 2.00 13.85 26.58
C LYS A 1003 1.16 14.70 27.52
N ASN A 1004 1.74 15.11 28.63
CA ASN A 1004 1.15 16.11 29.51
C ASN A 1004 1.43 17.54 29.00
N ASN A 1005 0.91 18.54 29.71
CA ASN A 1005 1.12 19.96 29.38
C ASN A 1005 2.59 20.43 29.44
N SER A 1006 3.50 19.69 30.09
CA SER A 1006 4.94 19.97 30.07
C SER A 1006 5.68 19.28 28.91
N GLY A 1007 4.97 18.57 28.03
CA GLY A 1007 5.55 17.82 26.91
C GLY A 1007 6.19 16.48 27.29
N GLU A 1008 5.98 15.99 28.52
CA GLU A 1008 6.52 14.71 28.97
C GLU A 1008 5.64 13.55 28.46
N ASP A 1009 6.24 12.52 27.88
CA ASP A 1009 5.55 11.27 27.55
C ASP A 1009 5.07 10.56 28.82
N VAL A 1010 3.75 10.41 28.98
CA VAL A 1010 3.11 9.74 30.13
C VAL A 1010 2.71 8.31 29.76
N ILE A 1011 2.16 8.12 28.56
CA ILE A 1011 1.80 6.81 28.00
C ILE A 1011 2.45 6.62 26.64
N LEU A 1012 3.05 5.46 26.41
CA LEU A 1012 3.50 5.01 25.10
C LEU A 1012 2.44 4.09 24.47
N VAL A 1013 2.19 4.29 23.17
CA VAL A 1013 1.20 3.53 22.40
C VAL A 1013 1.88 2.68 21.34
N ASN A 1014 1.54 1.39 21.28
CA ASN A 1014 2.11 0.50 20.29
C ASN A 1014 1.36 0.63 18.96
N ASN A 1015 1.95 1.42 18.06
CA ASN A 1015 1.52 1.54 16.68
C ASN A 1015 2.56 0.95 15.70
N ASN A 1016 3.38 0.00 16.15
CA ASN A 1016 4.32 -0.70 15.29
C ASN A 1016 3.60 -1.75 14.44
N LYS A 1017 4.22 -2.16 13.32
CA LYS A 1017 3.75 -3.31 12.53
C LYS A 1017 3.49 -4.49 13.45
N SER A 1018 2.26 -4.96 13.48
CA SER A 1018 1.93 -6.12 14.30
C SER A 1018 0.73 -6.88 13.75
N TYR A 1019 0.86 -8.19 13.66
CA TYR A 1019 -0.19 -9.11 13.29
C TYR A 1019 -0.63 -9.87 14.54
N TRP A 1020 -1.91 -9.75 14.89
CA TRP A 1020 -2.51 -10.42 16.04
C TRP A 1020 -2.26 -11.94 16.07
N TYR A 1021 -2.23 -12.55 14.89
CA TYR A 1021 -1.98 -13.98 14.73
C TYR A 1021 -0.50 -14.35 14.72
N ASN A 1022 0.43 -13.41 14.58
CA ASN A 1022 1.85 -13.73 14.43
C ASN A 1022 2.75 -13.28 15.57
N ASP A 1023 2.50 -12.11 16.12
CA ASP A 1023 3.43 -11.46 17.03
C ASP A 1023 3.20 -11.80 18.49
N GLY A 1024 4.29 -11.70 19.27
CA GLY A 1024 4.30 -12.09 20.68
C GLY A 1024 3.62 -11.09 21.60
N ILE A 1025 3.43 -9.85 21.16
CA ILE A 1025 2.61 -8.85 21.83
C ILE A 1025 2.06 -7.87 20.80
N THR A 1026 0.81 -7.46 20.95
CA THR A 1026 0.15 -6.54 20.03
C THR A 1026 -0.66 -5.49 20.78
N GLY A 1027 -0.64 -4.27 20.22
CA GLY A 1027 -1.44 -3.14 20.67
C GLY A 1027 -1.17 -2.66 22.10
N SER A 1028 0.01 -2.98 22.66
CA SER A 1028 0.37 -2.68 24.04
C SER A 1028 0.35 -1.18 24.36
N LEU A 1029 -0.02 -0.88 25.61
CA LEU A 1029 0.02 0.47 26.19
C LEU A 1029 0.85 0.44 27.47
N PHE A 1030 1.81 1.34 27.58
CA PHE A 1030 2.65 1.48 28.78
C PHE A 1030 2.49 2.84 29.42
N MET A 1031 2.23 2.88 30.72
CA MET A 1031 2.17 4.10 31.51
C MET A 1031 3.40 4.19 32.43
N LYS A 1032 3.97 5.38 32.57
CA LYS A 1032 4.99 5.63 33.61
C LYS A 1032 4.42 5.37 35.00
N ASP A 1033 5.12 4.57 35.79
CA ASP A 1033 4.67 4.10 37.11
C ASP A 1033 4.40 5.24 38.09
N LYS A 1034 5.16 6.35 38.00
CA LYS A 1034 4.92 7.55 38.82
C LYS A 1034 3.51 8.14 38.62
N TYR A 1035 2.95 8.06 37.41
CA TYR A 1035 1.59 8.51 37.13
C TYR A 1035 0.56 7.46 37.52
N PHE A 1036 0.88 6.17 37.36
CA PHE A 1036 0.04 5.07 37.86
C PHE A 1036 -0.19 5.17 39.37
N LYS A 1037 0.86 5.45 40.17
CA LYS A 1037 0.77 5.68 41.62
C LYS A 1037 -0.07 6.90 42.01
N VAL A 1038 -0.18 7.90 41.13
CA VAL A 1038 -1.10 9.03 41.33
C VAL A 1038 -2.54 8.61 41.05
N LEU A 1039 -2.75 7.80 40.01
CA LEU A 1039 -4.06 7.28 39.63
C LEU A 1039 -4.65 6.39 40.74
N GLU A 1040 -3.84 5.51 41.33
CA GLU A 1040 -4.21 4.63 42.45
C GLU A 1040 -4.75 5.41 43.67
N LYS A 1041 -4.27 6.62 43.91
CA LYS A 1041 -4.75 7.48 45.01
C LYS A 1041 -6.06 8.20 44.69
N LYS A 1042 -6.42 8.33 43.42
CA LYS A 1042 -7.56 9.14 42.95
C LYS A 1042 -8.76 8.30 42.51
N CYS A 1043 -8.51 7.09 42.00
CA CYS A 1043 -9.50 6.27 41.31
C CYS A 1043 -9.51 4.83 41.84
N LYS A 1044 -10.63 4.14 41.66
CA LYS A 1044 -10.71 2.69 41.85
C LYS A 1044 -10.17 2.00 40.61
N LEU A 1045 -9.10 1.25 40.78
CA LEU A 1045 -8.40 0.56 39.69
C LEU A 1045 -8.53 -0.95 39.83
N LYS A 1046 -8.72 -1.61 38.69
CA LYS A 1046 -8.65 -3.06 38.57
C LYS A 1046 -8.25 -3.47 37.16
N TYR A 1047 -7.71 -4.67 37.03
CA TYR A 1047 -7.40 -5.27 35.75
C TYR A 1047 -8.48 -6.29 35.39
N PHE A 1048 -9.00 -6.20 34.17
CA PHE A 1048 -9.65 -7.33 33.53
C PHE A 1048 -8.64 -8.09 32.70
N GLY A 1049 -8.82 -9.39 32.59
CA GLY A 1049 -7.97 -10.19 31.72
C GLY A 1049 -8.58 -11.52 31.31
N PHE A 1050 -7.98 -12.08 30.27
CA PHE A 1050 -8.26 -13.42 29.78
C PHE A 1050 -6.93 -14.14 29.56
N CYS A 1051 -6.89 -15.45 29.79
CA CYS A 1051 -5.77 -16.28 29.38
C CYS A 1051 -6.23 -17.61 28.85
N GLU A 1052 -5.44 -18.24 27.98
CA GLU A 1052 -5.71 -19.58 27.42
C GLU A 1052 -4.40 -20.23 26.93
N ARG A 1053 -4.28 -21.57 27.03
CA ARG A 1053 -3.15 -22.34 26.49
C ARG A 1053 -3.57 -23.31 25.41
N PHE A 1054 -2.68 -23.49 24.43
CA PHE A 1054 -2.76 -24.53 23.40
C PHE A 1054 -1.64 -25.56 23.59
N TYR A 1055 -1.93 -26.85 23.39
CA TYR A 1055 -0.91 -27.90 23.41
C TYR A 1055 -1.21 -29.05 22.42
N GLY A 1056 -0.33 -29.20 21.41
CA GLY A 1056 -0.26 -30.35 20.50
C GLY A 1056 -1.59 -30.78 19.91
N ASP A 1057 -1.88 -32.07 20.02
CA ASP A 1057 -3.08 -32.70 19.47
C ASP A 1057 -4.36 -32.43 20.29
N LYS A 1058 -4.24 -31.88 21.51
CA LYS A 1058 -5.38 -31.61 22.40
C LYS A 1058 -6.08 -30.28 22.09
N GLY A 1059 -5.44 -29.40 21.33
CA GLY A 1059 -6.00 -28.10 21.00
C GLY A 1059 -5.90 -27.08 22.15
N TYR A 1060 -6.80 -26.10 22.15
CA TYR A 1060 -6.94 -25.13 23.23
C TYR A 1060 -7.57 -25.77 24.46
N ASN A 1061 -7.03 -25.46 25.64
CA ASN A 1061 -7.38 -26.14 26.89
C ASN A 1061 -8.38 -25.33 27.72
N ASN A 1062 -9.57 -25.90 27.90
CA ASN A 1062 -10.66 -25.28 28.67
C ASN A 1062 -10.30 -24.98 30.14
N GLU A 1063 -9.37 -25.71 30.74
CA GLU A 1063 -8.95 -25.54 32.13
C GLU A 1063 -8.04 -24.32 32.34
N SER A 1064 -7.29 -23.92 31.31
CA SER A 1064 -6.45 -22.71 31.35
C SER A 1064 -7.15 -21.48 30.79
N ALA A 1065 -8.32 -21.66 30.16
CA ALA A 1065 -9.17 -20.58 29.67
C ALA A 1065 -9.86 -19.86 30.84
N LEU A 1066 -9.27 -18.77 31.34
CA LEU A 1066 -9.80 -18.04 32.51
C LEU A 1066 -10.26 -16.64 32.13
N GLN A 1067 -11.39 -16.22 32.72
CA GLN A 1067 -11.74 -14.82 32.86
C GLN A 1067 -11.25 -14.32 34.22
N ILE A 1068 -10.53 -13.21 34.26
CA ILE A 1068 -9.82 -12.71 35.44
C ILE A 1068 -10.23 -11.26 35.72
N GLU A 1069 -10.49 -10.97 36.99
CA GLU A 1069 -10.59 -9.63 37.57
C GLU A 1069 -9.62 -9.55 38.75
N LEU A 1070 -8.67 -8.61 38.69
CA LEU A 1070 -7.64 -8.43 39.70
C LEU A 1070 -7.63 -6.99 40.22
N TYR A 1071 -7.82 -6.84 41.53
CA TYR A 1071 -7.78 -5.56 42.23
C TYR A 1071 -6.35 -5.25 42.69
N LEU A 1072 -6.02 -3.97 42.85
CA LEU A 1072 -4.66 -3.55 43.26
C LEU A 1072 -4.29 -3.95 44.70
N ASP A 1073 -5.28 -4.20 45.56
CA ASP A 1073 -5.07 -4.73 46.91
C ASP A 1073 -4.70 -6.23 46.93
N GLY A 1074 -4.62 -6.86 45.75
CA GLY A 1074 -4.28 -8.27 45.58
C GLY A 1074 -5.50 -9.20 45.54
N THR A 1075 -6.71 -8.68 45.75
CA THR A 1075 -7.95 -9.46 45.63
C THR A 1075 -8.15 -9.92 44.19
N GLU A 1076 -8.46 -11.20 43.99
CA GLU A 1076 -8.68 -11.81 42.68
C GLU A 1076 -10.06 -12.47 42.60
N ASN A 1077 -10.70 -12.33 41.45
CA ASN A 1077 -11.92 -13.04 41.08
C ASN A 1077 -11.73 -13.62 39.68
N TYR A 1078 -11.87 -14.94 39.52
CA TYR A 1078 -11.72 -15.58 38.23
C TYR A 1078 -12.60 -16.83 38.12
N TYR A 1079 -12.93 -17.21 36.88
CA TYR A 1079 -13.67 -18.44 36.59
C TYR A 1079 -13.26 -18.99 35.21
N LYS A 1080 -13.52 -20.28 34.98
CA LYS A 1080 -13.21 -20.93 33.69
C LYS A 1080 -14.21 -20.50 32.62
N HIS A 1081 -13.71 -20.03 31.49
CA HIS A 1081 -14.51 -19.45 30.41
C HIS A 1081 -15.52 -20.44 29.82
N TYR A 1082 -15.16 -21.71 29.68
CA TYR A 1082 -16.03 -22.72 29.05
C TYR A 1082 -16.82 -23.58 30.05
N GLU A 1083 -16.66 -23.38 31.36
CA GLU A 1083 -17.51 -24.06 32.34
C GLU A 1083 -18.93 -23.48 32.28
N ARG A 1084 -19.92 -24.36 32.08
CA ARG A 1084 -21.33 -23.95 32.13
C ARG A 1084 -21.62 -23.39 33.53
N PRO A 1085 -22.29 -22.23 33.64
CA PRO A 1085 -22.67 -21.71 34.94
C PRO A 1085 -23.55 -22.74 35.66
N ASN A 1086 -23.09 -23.21 36.82
CA ASN A 1086 -23.84 -24.10 37.70
C ASN A 1086 -25.19 -23.43 38.01
N ARG A 1087 -26.30 -24.05 37.62
CA ARG A 1087 -27.66 -23.56 37.91
C ARG A 1087 -28.01 -23.60 39.41
N ASP A 1088 -27.14 -24.20 40.24
CA ASP A 1088 -27.42 -24.55 41.64
C ASP A 1088 -26.47 -23.89 42.67
N LYS A 1089 -26.31 -22.56 42.63
CA LYS A 1089 -25.87 -21.82 43.83
C LYS A 1089 -26.82 -20.64 44.11
N PRO A 1090 -27.60 -20.69 45.21
CA PRO A 1090 -28.30 -19.52 45.72
C PRO A 1090 -27.34 -18.70 46.60
N ASN A 1091 -27.09 -17.44 46.23
CA ASN A 1091 -27.11 -16.28 47.14
C ASN A 1091 -26.53 -15.03 46.47
N LEU A 1092 -27.42 -14.14 46.02
CA LEU A 1092 -27.25 -12.69 46.10
C LEU A 1092 -28.61 -12.10 46.54
N PRO A 1093 -28.63 -11.14 47.48
CA PRO A 1093 -29.85 -10.50 47.95
C PRO A 1093 -30.37 -9.49 46.93
N ASN A 1094 -31.65 -9.63 46.57
CA ASN A 1094 -32.54 -8.62 45.98
C ASN A 1094 -31.95 -7.64 44.94
N SER A 1095 -31.94 -8.06 43.68
CA SER A 1095 -32.37 -7.18 42.58
C SER A 1095 -33.05 -8.02 41.50
N LYS A 1096 -34.32 -7.73 41.24
CA LYS A 1096 -35.23 -8.49 40.37
C LYS A 1096 -34.62 -8.74 38.97
N GLN A 1097 -34.25 -9.98 38.69
CA GLN A 1097 -34.18 -10.52 37.34
C GLN A 1097 -34.98 -11.82 37.30
N ASN A 1098 -36.12 -11.78 36.61
CA ASN A 1098 -36.94 -12.94 36.32
C ASN A 1098 -36.17 -13.89 35.40
N ARG A 1099 -35.98 -15.13 35.85
CA ARG A 1099 -35.56 -16.28 35.05
C ARG A 1099 -36.69 -16.66 34.09
N GLN A 1100 -36.35 -16.89 32.82
CA GLN A 1100 -37.14 -17.76 31.94
C GLN A 1100 -36.94 -19.20 32.44
N GLU A 1101 -37.94 -19.73 33.13
CA GLU A 1101 -38.13 -21.18 33.22
C GLU A 1101 -38.84 -21.62 31.94
N GLY A 1102 -38.40 -22.76 31.38
CA GLY A 1102 -39.07 -23.38 30.24
C GLY A 1102 -40.50 -23.71 30.62
N ILE A 1103 -41.43 -23.26 29.78
CA ILE A 1103 -42.86 -23.54 29.92
C ILE A 1103 -43.06 -25.01 29.54
N ASP A 1104 -43.62 -25.79 30.46
CA ASP A 1104 -44.11 -27.16 30.26
C ASP A 1104 -45.20 -27.15 29.17
N ASP A 1105 -45.13 -28.06 28.20
CA ASP A 1105 -46.05 -28.15 27.06
C ASP A 1105 -47.53 -28.24 27.51
N ASN A 1106 -47.78 -28.74 28.72
CA ASN A 1106 -49.13 -28.77 29.32
C ASN A 1106 -49.67 -27.39 29.74
N GLN A 1107 -48.80 -26.41 30.06
CA GLN A 1107 -49.23 -25.04 30.39
C GLN A 1107 -49.54 -24.20 29.13
N MET A 1108 -48.91 -24.53 28.00
CA MET A 1108 -49.22 -23.93 26.70
C MET A 1108 -50.60 -24.38 26.19
N GLU A 1109 -50.97 -25.66 26.33
CA GLU A 1109 -52.32 -26.14 25.97
C GLU A 1109 -53.42 -25.49 26.83
N GLU A 1110 -53.18 -25.26 28.12
CA GLU A 1110 -54.15 -24.59 29.02
C GLU A 1110 -54.29 -23.09 28.70
N TYR A 1111 -53.23 -22.46 28.19
CA TYR A 1111 -53.23 -21.06 27.74
C TYR A 1111 -53.93 -20.89 26.38
N TYR A 1112 -53.73 -21.82 25.44
CA TYR A 1112 -54.47 -21.85 24.15
C TYR A 1112 -55.97 -22.16 24.34
N LYS A 1113 -56.33 -22.99 25.33
CA LYS A 1113 -57.73 -23.21 25.71
C LYS A 1113 -58.40 -21.93 26.23
N LYS A 1114 -57.72 -21.15 27.07
CA LYS A 1114 -58.24 -19.87 27.59
C LYS A 1114 -58.35 -18.77 26.53
N LEU A 1115 -57.54 -18.82 25.47
CA LEU A 1115 -57.62 -17.89 24.34
C LEU A 1115 -58.81 -18.18 23.42
N ASN A 1116 -59.14 -19.45 23.19
CA ASN A 1116 -60.31 -19.84 22.40
C ASN A 1116 -61.65 -19.60 23.14
N ASP A 1117 -61.65 -19.57 24.48
CA ASP A 1117 -62.85 -19.29 25.28
C ASP A 1117 -63.18 -17.78 25.39
N LEU A 1118 -62.31 -16.88 24.90
CA LEU A 1118 -62.50 -15.42 24.93
C LEU A 1118 -63.01 -14.81 23.60
N GLU A 1119 -63.20 -15.61 22.55
CA GLU A 1119 -63.74 -15.14 21.25
C GLU A 1119 -65.27 -15.23 21.10
N TYR A 1120 -66.01 -15.61 22.15
CA TYR A 1120 -67.49 -15.63 22.11
C TYR A 1120 -68.10 -14.88 23.30
N THR A 1121 -68.11 -13.55 23.24
CA THR A 1121 -69.18 -12.72 23.82
C THR A 1121 -69.29 -11.39 23.06
N ASN A 1122 -69.89 -11.50 21.86
CA ASN A 1122 -70.84 -10.61 21.17
C ASN A 1122 -70.95 -9.16 21.69
N GLU A 1123 -70.81 -8.16 20.81
CA GLU A 1123 -71.82 -7.61 19.87
C GLU A 1123 -71.28 -6.35 19.16
#